data_AF-A0A9P7GRM1-F1
#
_entry.id   AF-A0A9P7GRM1-F1
#
_cell.length_a   1.000
_cell.length_b   1.000
_cell.length_c   1.000
_cell.angle_alpha   90.00
_cell.angle_beta   90.00
_cell.angle_gamma   90.00
#
_symmetry.space_group_name_H-M   'P 1'
#
loop_
_entity.id
_entity.type
_entity.pdbx_description
1 polymer ?
#
loop_
_entity_poly.entity_id
_entity_poly.type
_entity_poly.pdbx_seq_one_letter_code
_entity_poly.pdbx_strand_id
1 'polypeptide(L)'
;MAVNAKIEYLNKTFDIPKSHMFSSRDDSFATDLLRETGGKGVDVALNSISGDLLYATWTYVAKWGTMVEIGKRDPLENARLDMSPFLQNLVQVGRRGDVGIIEIQDIMFTVNGATAGAVVVEWNAREATQGSAGLWDSHIRVGGAAGSDLQYTNCPKLSGSVNPKCKAASTLFHLTPGSSAYLENAWNWVADHDLDRRNRDQVDVYVARGMLIESDLAYLWVPKPFEASVGLFANDPTFKECKDDRCRMSLAVRILDSTAVYILGTGLYSWFYNHKQDCVKTQNCQTKGFEVEESYALWVYNLCTRAIVEMVSPRNSTPIYARDNVNGFLSSILAWRQGSKEVAGKRAFPGFLIHRPDDVIEFGIPESCQTALTQRVLCDWDVSDFTQPKYRESLESKSKTDLICDTGYRESLRSWFNTVELACRGYTLGGAVPMLWAGYMWAGYNETCLKDSSGKYCNDVISKFISVSDYTKMPREEMCSTCYVKRLAMMQASPYSIYDDYYERQFQYICTKFGLKGNTTVPNSLTPELEDISLDCGTDECAAYHQLLFIVNQYRLPNCSADAVIGPGTKLCMPAKCDRVHQLRTEEDCHLLESNTTNKLLEGDVQLYNKPVVGYNCINLQDFTAAYGNIIYFGPEFEQNNTSSNSTDTTTPQPFNPYTYDKIAPPTGAKVP
;
A
#
# COMPACT_ATOMS: atom_id res chain seq x y z
N MET A 1 8.87 -31.27 -41.15
CA MET A 1 7.83 -31.93 -40.32
C MET A 1 6.47 -31.36 -40.69
N ALA A 2 5.40 -32.16 -40.69
CA ALA A 2 4.03 -31.65 -40.78
C ALA A 2 3.64 -30.91 -39.49
N VAL A 3 2.66 -30.00 -39.55
CA VAL A 3 2.23 -29.17 -38.40
C VAL A 3 1.80 -30.04 -37.22
N ASN A 4 0.95 -31.05 -37.47
CA ASN A 4 0.46 -31.98 -36.45
C ASN A 4 1.60 -32.70 -35.71
N ALA A 5 2.69 -33.03 -36.39
CA ALA A 5 3.84 -33.70 -35.77
C ALA A 5 4.61 -32.78 -34.80
N LYS A 6 4.60 -31.45 -35.00
CA LYS A 6 5.13 -30.50 -34.01
C LYS A 6 4.23 -30.44 -32.76
N ILE A 7 2.92 -30.34 -32.98
CA ILE A 7 1.91 -30.26 -31.90
C ILE A 7 1.95 -31.53 -31.03
N GLU A 8 1.99 -32.72 -31.66
CA GLU A 8 2.13 -33.98 -30.93
C GLU A 8 3.47 -34.10 -30.19
N TYR A 9 4.57 -33.60 -30.75
CA TYR A 9 5.87 -33.62 -30.08
C TYR A 9 5.86 -32.72 -28.83
N LEU A 10 5.38 -31.47 -28.93
CA LEU A 10 5.31 -30.56 -27.79
C LEU A 10 4.44 -31.13 -26.66
N ASN A 11 3.30 -31.72 -27.00
CA ASN A 11 2.36 -32.28 -26.01
C ASN A 11 2.89 -33.58 -25.38
N LYS A 12 3.53 -34.47 -26.14
CA LYS A 12 4.05 -35.76 -25.63
C LYS A 12 5.40 -35.65 -24.91
N THR A 13 6.19 -34.60 -25.16
CA THR A 13 7.56 -34.48 -24.66
C THR A 13 7.70 -33.46 -23.53
N PHE A 14 6.86 -32.43 -23.51
CA PHE A 14 6.94 -31.33 -22.52
C PHE A 14 5.61 -31.06 -21.78
N ASP A 15 4.62 -31.94 -21.95
CA ASP A 15 3.25 -31.85 -21.40
C ASP A 15 2.52 -30.51 -21.62
N ILE A 16 2.93 -29.75 -22.66
CA ILE A 16 2.32 -28.47 -22.98
C ILE A 16 0.86 -28.72 -23.43
N PRO A 17 -0.14 -28.04 -22.85
CA PRO A 17 -1.54 -28.15 -23.28
C PRO A 17 -1.73 -27.66 -24.71
N LYS A 18 -2.64 -28.30 -25.46
CA LYS A 18 -2.98 -27.87 -26.83
C LYS A 18 -3.62 -26.48 -26.91
N SER A 19 -4.24 -26.00 -25.82
CA SER A 19 -4.72 -24.62 -25.70
C SER A 19 -3.57 -23.61 -25.77
N HIS A 20 -2.37 -23.96 -25.31
CA HIS A 20 -1.18 -23.09 -25.29
C HIS A 20 -0.30 -23.29 -26.54
N MET A 21 -0.84 -23.82 -27.64
CA MET A 21 -0.13 -24.04 -28.89
C MET A 21 -0.77 -23.28 -30.05
N PHE A 22 -0.17 -22.14 -30.39
CA PHE A 22 -0.71 -21.22 -31.39
C PHE A 22 -0.01 -21.33 -32.75
N SER A 23 -0.58 -20.67 -33.76
CA SER A 23 0.05 -20.57 -35.09
C SER A 23 1.33 -19.72 -35.04
N SER A 24 2.35 -20.13 -35.81
CA SER A 24 3.60 -19.38 -35.99
C SER A 24 3.79 -18.90 -37.44
N ARG A 25 2.68 -18.63 -38.14
CA ARG A 25 2.64 -18.33 -39.59
C ARG A 25 1.94 -17.02 -39.94
N ASP A 26 1.12 -16.55 -39.01
CA ASP A 26 0.17 -15.46 -39.09
C ASP A 26 -0.02 -14.93 -37.66
N ASP A 27 -0.71 -13.80 -37.52
CA ASP A 27 -0.94 -13.08 -36.26
C ASP A 27 -2.06 -13.68 -35.40
N SER A 28 -2.68 -14.80 -35.82
CA SER A 28 -3.82 -15.41 -35.10
C SER A 28 -3.49 -15.74 -33.65
N PHE A 29 -2.21 -16.06 -33.36
CA PHE A 29 -1.74 -16.35 -32.02
C PHE A 29 -2.03 -15.23 -31.03
N ALA A 30 -2.07 -13.97 -31.46
CA ALA A 30 -2.41 -12.85 -30.58
C ALA A 30 -3.82 -12.97 -29.99
N THR A 31 -4.80 -13.32 -30.84
CA THR A 31 -6.20 -13.45 -30.41
C THR A 31 -6.40 -14.69 -29.54
N ASP A 32 -5.75 -15.80 -29.90
CA ASP A 32 -5.78 -17.02 -29.09
C ASP A 32 -5.07 -16.83 -27.73
N LEU A 33 -3.89 -16.20 -27.72
CA LEU A 33 -3.12 -15.89 -26.52
C LEU A 33 -3.90 -14.98 -25.56
N LEU A 34 -4.54 -13.92 -26.06
CA LEU A 34 -5.38 -13.05 -25.22
C LEU A 34 -6.60 -13.79 -24.64
N ARG A 35 -7.15 -14.80 -25.35
CA ARG A 35 -8.23 -15.64 -24.80
C ARG A 35 -7.74 -16.51 -23.64
N GLU A 36 -6.65 -17.25 -23.83
CA GLU A 36 -6.13 -18.14 -22.77
C GLU A 36 -5.55 -17.35 -21.57
N THR A 37 -4.98 -16.17 -21.80
CA THR A 37 -4.43 -15.30 -20.73
C THR A 37 -5.47 -14.36 -20.07
N GLY A 38 -6.75 -14.45 -20.45
CA GLY A 38 -7.81 -13.59 -19.91
C GLY A 38 -7.62 -12.10 -20.21
N GLY A 39 -6.98 -11.78 -21.33
CA GLY A 39 -6.68 -10.41 -21.78
C GLY A 39 -5.38 -9.80 -21.21
N LYS A 40 -4.54 -10.58 -20.50
CA LYS A 40 -3.32 -10.06 -19.84
C LYS A 40 -2.10 -9.93 -20.76
N GLY A 41 -1.96 -10.77 -21.78
CA GLY A 41 -0.70 -10.94 -22.51
C GLY A 41 0.27 -11.89 -21.79
N VAL A 42 1.57 -11.82 -22.12
CA VAL A 42 2.61 -12.71 -21.55
C VAL A 42 3.72 -11.97 -20.80
N ASP A 43 4.09 -12.50 -19.64
CA ASP A 43 5.14 -11.93 -18.77
C ASP A 43 6.56 -12.13 -19.35
N VAL A 44 6.76 -13.14 -20.20
CA VAL A 44 8.02 -13.33 -20.95
C VAL A 44 7.72 -13.79 -22.37
N ALA A 45 8.32 -13.13 -23.36
CA ALA A 45 8.22 -13.46 -24.78
C ALA A 45 9.61 -13.75 -25.38
N LEU A 46 9.99 -15.02 -25.46
CA LEU A 46 11.20 -15.47 -26.16
C LEU A 46 10.93 -15.48 -27.68
N ASN A 47 11.28 -14.40 -28.37
CA ASN A 47 10.95 -14.20 -29.77
C ASN A 47 12.02 -14.74 -30.74
N SER A 48 11.56 -15.27 -31.87
CA SER A 48 12.40 -15.65 -33.02
C SER A 48 11.71 -15.46 -34.38
N ILE A 49 10.51 -14.85 -34.41
CA ILE A 49 9.76 -14.55 -35.63
C ILE A 49 9.87 -13.06 -35.99
N SER A 50 9.91 -12.78 -37.30
CA SER A 50 10.32 -11.48 -37.88
C SER A 50 9.17 -10.69 -38.50
N GLY A 51 9.32 -9.38 -38.63
CA GLY A 51 8.39 -8.48 -39.31
C GLY A 51 7.11 -8.25 -38.52
N ASP A 52 5.95 -8.26 -39.19
CA ASP A 52 4.66 -7.94 -38.57
C ASP A 52 4.33 -8.83 -37.35
N LEU A 53 4.82 -10.08 -37.34
CA LEU A 53 4.63 -10.99 -36.22
C LEU A 53 5.50 -10.63 -34.99
N LEU A 54 6.67 -9.98 -35.20
CA LEU A 54 7.50 -9.44 -34.12
C LEU A 54 6.75 -8.31 -33.41
N TYR A 55 6.15 -7.39 -34.19
CA TYR A 55 5.34 -6.29 -33.64
C TYR A 55 4.09 -6.82 -32.93
N ALA A 56 3.46 -7.88 -33.44
CA ALA A 56 2.36 -8.55 -32.74
C ALA A 56 2.83 -9.15 -31.40
N THR A 57 3.91 -9.95 -31.39
CA THR A 57 4.49 -10.50 -30.15
C THR A 57 4.81 -9.40 -29.14
N TRP A 58 5.47 -8.32 -29.57
CA TRP A 58 5.81 -7.16 -28.73
C TRP A 58 4.57 -6.45 -28.14
N THR A 59 3.52 -6.27 -28.95
CA THR A 59 2.25 -5.62 -28.53
C THR A 59 1.52 -6.42 -27.43
N TYR A 60 1.75 -7.74 -27.35
CA TYR A 60 1.08 -8.63 -26.39
C TYR A 60 2.01 -9.18 -25.29
N VAL A 61 3.21 -8.59 -25.14
CA VAL A 61 3.94 -8.65 -23.88
C VAL A 61 3.13 -7.90 -22.82
N ALA A 62 2.96 -8.54 -21.66
CA ALA A 62 2.21 -7.95 -20.54
C ALA A 62 2.91 -6.69 -20.00
N LYS A 63 2.18 -5.88 -19.22
CA LYS A 63 2.79 -4.78 -18.45
C LYS A 63 3.91 -5.33 -17.54
N TRP A 64 5.11 -4.77 -17.65
CA TRP A 64 6.37 -5.25 -17.04
C TRP A 64 6.97 -6.55 -17.61
N GLY A 65 6.38 -7.12 -18.66
CA GLY A 65 6.88 -8.34 -19.28
C GLY A 65 8.19 -8.14 -20.05
N THR A 66 8.97 -9.21 -20.18
CA THR A 66 10.30 -9.19 -20.83
C THR A 66 10.25 -9.83 -22.21
N MET A 67 10.54 -9.07 -23.26
CA MET A 67 10.82 -9.62 -24.59
C MET A 67 12.30 -10.00 -24.70
N VAL A 68 12.59 -11.24 -25.12
CA VAL A 68 13.94 -11.75 -25.36
C VAL A 68 14.05 -12.09 -26.85
N GLU A 69 14.62 -11.18 -27.63
CA GLU A 69 14.82 -11.40 -29.07
C GLU A 69 16.05 -12.28 -29.34
N ILE A 70 15.86 -13.42 -30.01
CA ILE A 70 16.95 -14.29 -30.50
C ILE A 70 16.96 -14.40 -32.03
N GLY A 71 15.96 -13.85 -32.72
CA GLY A 71 15.96 -13.60 -34.15
C GLY A 71 16.99 -12.53 -34.53
N LYS A 72 17.60 -12.71 -35.71
CA LYS A 72 18.65 -11.80 -36.22
C LYS A 72 18.20 -10.92 -37.39
N ARG A 73 17.01 -11.16 -37.94
CA ARG A 73 16.58 -10.54 -39.18
C ARG A 73 16.30 -9.05 -39.00
N ASP A 74 15.37 -8.71 -38.12
CA ASP A 74 14.90 -7.36 -37.86
C ASP A 74 16.00 -6.44 -37.30
N PRO A 75 16.92 -6.91 -36.41
CA PRO A 75 18.14 -6.19 -36.06
C PRO A 75 19.10 -5.92 -37.23
N LEU A 76 19.25 -6.87 -38.18
CA LEU A 76 20.11 -6.68 -39.37
C LEU A 76 19.46 -5.81 -40.44
N GLU A 77 18.12 -5.80 -40.54
CA GLU A 77 17.34 -4.97 -41.45
C GLU A 77 17.05 -3.56 -40.88
N ASN A 78 17.51 -3.25 -39.65
CA ASN A 78 17.25 -2.00 -38.92
C ASN A 78 15.75 -1.67 -38.78
N ALA A 79 14.95 -2.66 -38.39
CA ALA A 79 13.53 -2.51 -38.08
C ALA A 79 13.29 -1.52 -36.91
N ARG A 80 12.08 -0.96 -36.83
CA ARG A 80 11.72 0.08 -35.85
C ARG A 80 10.67 -0.43 -34.87
N LEU A 81 11.09 -0.74 -33.65
CA LEU A 81 10.18 -1.13 -32.57
C LEU A 81 9.34 0.06 -32.08
N ASP A 82 8.07 -0.19 -31.75
CA ASP A 82 7.21 0.81 -31.10
C ASP A 82 7.58 0.93 -29.62
N MET A 83 7.93 2.13 -29.17
CA MET A 83 8.35 2.36 -27.78
C MET A 83 7.17 2.58 -26.80
N SER A 84 5.93 2.56 -27.30
CA SER A 84 4.72 2.83 -26.50
C SER A 84 4.57 1.96 -25.22
N PRO A 85 4.96 0.67 -25.18
CA PRO A 85 4.86 -0.15 -23.97
C PRO A 85 5.70 0.33 -22.77
N PHE A 86 6.75 1.14 -23.00
CA PHE A 86 7.64 1.64 -21.93
C PHE A 86 7.07 2.85 -21.16
N LEU A 87 6.01 3.51 -21.63
CA LEU A 87 5.62 4.89 -21.25
C LEU A 87 4.92 5.08 -19.88
N GLN A 88 5.27 4.32 -18.83
CA GLN A 88 4.61 4.46 -17.52
C GLN A 88 5.34 5.43 -16.58
N ASN A 89 6.67 5.39 -16.54
CA ASN A 89 7.53 6.44 -15.99
C ASN A 89 8.45 6.94 -17.10
N LEU A 90 8.69 8.25 -17.21
CA LEU A 90 9.59 8.79 -18.23
C LEU A 90 11.06 8.72 -17.81
N VAL A 91 11.36 9.16 -16.58
CA VAL A 91 12.69 9.09 -15.97
C VAL A 91 12.55 8.61 -14.53
N GLN A 92 13.30 7.56 -14.18
CA GLN A 92 13.37 6.99 -12.85
C GLN A 92 14.81 7.16 -12.32
N VAL A 93 14.96 7.86 -11.19
CA VAL A 93 16.25 8.21 -10.59
C VAL A 93 16.53 7.28 -9.41
N GLY A 94 17.24 6.18 -9.72
CA GLY A 94 17.48 5.06 -8.82
C GLY A 94 16.23 4.22 -8.55
N ARG A 95 16.42 3.13 -7.81
CA ARG A 95 15.36 2.25 -7.26
C ARG A 95 15.09 2.62 -5.80
N ARG A 96 13.92 2.23 -5.28
CA ARG A 96 13.63 2.36 -3.84
C ARG A 96 14.68 1.61 -3.04
N GLY A 97 15.32 2.31 -2.10
CA GLY A 97 16.41 1.76 -1.26
C GLY A 97 17.83 1.94 -1.83
N ASP A 98 18.01 2.44 -3.07
CA ASP A 98 19.33 2.78 -3.57
C ASP A 98 19.93 3.96 -2.78
N VAL A 99 21.16 3.81 -2.30
CA VAL A 99 21.94 4.88 -1.63
C VAL A 99 23.19 5.17 -2.45
N GLY A 100 23.41 6.42 -2.85
CA GLY A 100 24.52 6.72 -3.76
C GLY A 100 24.80 8.20 -4.06
N ILE A 101 25.52 8.40 -5.16
CA ILE A 101 25.83 9.71 -5.74
C ILE A 101 25.12 9.80 -7.09
N ILE A 102 24.33 10.85 -7.28
CA ILE A 102 23.58 11.14 -8.50
C ILE A 102 23.65 12.64 -8.73
N GLU A 103 24.18 13.05 -9.88
CA GLU A 103 24.30 14.45 -10.27
C GLU A 103 23.64 14.64 -11.64
N ILE A 104 22.61 15.49 -11.71
CA ILE A 104 21.90 15.85 -12.94
C ILE A 104 22.08 17.34 -13.20
N GLN A 105 22.66 17.71 -14.36
CA GLN A 105 23.00 19.10 -14.70
C GLN A 105 22.63 19.42 -16.16
N ASP A 106 22.15 20.64 -16.41
CA ASP A 106 21.71 21.15 -17.74
C ASP A 106 20.64 20.32 -18.48
N ILE A 107 19.85 19.48 -17.78
CA ILE A 107 18.84 18.60 -18.40
C ILE A 107 17.46 19.25 -18.44
N MET A 108 16.81 19.22 -19.60
CA MET A 108 15.39 19.57 -19.74
C MET A 108 14.51 18.33 -19.95
N PHE A 109 13.73 17.98 -18.94
CA PHE A 109 12.72 16.93 -19.02
C PHE A 109 11.42 17.50 -19.63
N THR A 110 10.78 16.73 -20.51
CA THR A 110 9.59 17.18 -21.24
C THR A 110 8.77 15.98 -21.73
N VAL A 111 7.61 16.24 -22.33
CA VAL A 111 6.74 15.23 -22.95
C VAL A 111 6.27 15.70 -24.32
N ASN A 112 5.95 14.76 -25.20
CA ASN A 112 5.25 15.03 -26.46
C ASN A 112 3.80 14.54 -26.36
N GLY A 113 2.85 15.45 -26.59
CA GLY A 113 1.43 15.13 -26.72
C GLY A 113 0.74 14.69 -25.44
N ALA A 114 -0.16 13.72 -25.57
CA ALA A 114 -1.22 13.41 -24.61
C ALA A 114 -0.83 12.34 -23.56
N THR A 115 0.35 12.47 -22.95
CA THR A 115 0.94 11.49 -21.99
C THR A 115 0.32 11.56 -20.59
N ALA A 116 -1.01 11.57 -20.50
CA ALA A 116 -1.81 11.82 -19.30
C ALA A 116 -1.49 10.95 -18.06
N GLY A 117 -0.89 9.78 -18.25
CA GLY A 117 -0.47 8.89 -17.16
C GLY A 117 0.92 9.16 -16.58
N ALA A 118 1.78 9.90 -17.31
CA ALA A 118 3.21 9.93 -17.03
C ALA A 118 3.57 10.59 -15.69
N VAL A 119 4.49 9.96 -14.95
CA VAL A 119 5.39 10.63 -14.02
C VAL A 119 6.65 11.03 -14.82
N VAL A 120 6.96 12.33 -14.88
CA VAL A 120 8.02 12.85 -15.77
C VAL A 120 9.41 12.62 -15.16
N VAL A 121 9.55 12.80 -13.84
CA VAL A 121 10.71 12.39 -13.03
C VAL A 121 10.19 11.76 -11.74
N GLU A 122 10.55 10.50 -11.51
CA GLU A 122 10.39 9.78 -10.25
C GLU A 122 11.77 9.65 -9.59
N TRP A 123 11.88 10.00 -8.31
CA TRP A 123 13.13 10.05 -7.57
C TRP A 123 13.07 9.13 -6.36
N ASN A 124 13.80 8.02 -6.43
CA ASN A 124 13.80 6.97 -5.41
C ASN A 124 15.11 6.92 -4.60
N ALA A 125 16.21 7.35 -5.20
CA ALA A 125 17.53 7.27 -4.58
C ALA A 125 17.67 8.19 -3.35
N ARG A 126 18.51 7.75 -2.42
CA ARG A 126 18.95 8.53 -1.26
C ARG A 126 20.43 8.92 -1.39
N GLU A 127 20.79 10.05 -0.83
CA GLU A 127 22.16 10.54 -0.79
C GLU A 127 23.08 9.63 0.07
N ALA A 128 24.28 9.35 -0.44
CA ALA A 128 25.35 8.70 0.34
C ALA A 128 26.07 9.68 1.28
N THR A 129 26.14 10.97 0.90
CA THR A 129 26.63 12.08 1.73
C THR A 129 25.80 13.32 1.42
N GLN A 130 25.71 14.28 2.35
CA GLN A 130 24.86 15.47 2.18
C GLN A 130 25.06 16.18 0.82
N GLY A 131 23.98 16.28 0.05
CA GLY A 131 23.96 16.90 -1.28
C GLY A 131 24.41 16.01 -2.43
N SER A 132 24.82 14.75 -2.20
CA SER A 132 25.37 13.88 -3.24
C SER A 132 24.33 13.27 -4.18
N ALA A 133 23.05 13.35 -3.84
CA ALA A 133 21.95 13.02 -4.75
C ALA A 133 21.21 14.33 -5.06
N GLY A 134 21.37 14.86 -6.27
CA GLY A 134 20.88 16.19 -6.59
C GLY A 134 20.82 16.56 -8.07
N LEU A 135 20.26 17.74 -8.31
CA LEU A 135 19.91 18.28 -9.61
C LEU A 135 20.12 19.81 -9.61
N TRP A 136 20.87 20.30 -10.60
CA TRP A 136 21.23 21.71 -10.80
C TRP A 136 20.88 22.16 -12.23
N ASP A 137 20.45 23.40 -12.40
CA ASP A 137 20.16 24.05 -13.71
C ASP A 137 19.33 23.20 -14.68
N SER A 138 18.54 22.28 -14.14
CA SER A 138 17.76 21.29 -14.88
C SER A 138 16.28 21.50 -14.59
N HIS A 139 15.42 21.30 -15.58
CA HIS A 139 14.06 21.84 -15.57
C HIS A 139 13.07 20.82 -16.12
N ILE A 140 11.83 20.82 -15.61
CA ILE A 140 10.73 20.06 -16.20
C ILE A 140 9.80 21.04 -16.91
N ARG A 141 9.78 20.99 -18.24
CA ARG A 141 9.00 21.90 -19.09
C ARG A 141 7.96 21.12 -19.88
N VAL A 142 6.68 21.23 -19.50
CA VAL A 142 5.58 20.49 -20.16
C VAL A 142 4.72 21.41 -21.02
N GLY A 143 4.86 21.21 -22.34
CA GLY A 143 4.16 21.93 -23.39
C GLY A 143 4.76 23.30 -23.75
N GLY A 144 4.03 24.08 -24.55
CA GLY A 144 4.37 25.47 -24.87
C GLY A 144 5.65 25.65 -25.71
N ALA A 145 6.14 24.60 -26.38
CA ALA A 145 7.37 24.64 -27.17
C ALA A 145 7.34 23.74 -28.41
N ALA A 146 8.16 24.06 -29.41
CA ALA A 146 8.35 23.28 -30.63
C ALA A 146 8.68 21.81 -30.33
N GLY A 147 7.96 20.88 -30.99
CA GLY A 147 8.14 19.44 -30.81
C GLY A 147 7.47 18.85 -29.55
N SER A 148 6.70 19.64 -28.79
CA SER A 148 5.92 19.12 -27.65
C SER A 148 4.51 18.63 -28.02
N ASP A 149 4.01 18.90 -29.23
CA ASP A 149 2.61 18.71 -29.65
C ASP A 149 1.55 19.34 -28.73
N LEU A 150 1.99 20.23 -27.83
CA LEU A 150 1.23 20.93 -26.79
C LEU A 150 1.40 22.46 -26.94
N GLN A 151 1.49 22.91 -28.19
CA GLN A 151 1.60 24.31 -28.60
C GLN A 151 0.23 24.96 -28.82
N TYR A 152 0.18 26.27 -29.08
CA TYR A 152 -1.06 27.03 -29.28
C TYR A 152 -1.95 26.48 -30.40
N THR A 153 -1.38 25.86 -31.43
CA THR A 153 -2.12 25.19 -32.51
C THR A 153 -2.89 23.95 -32.06
N ASN A 154 -2.48 23.35 -30.93
CA ASN A 154 -2.96 22.06 -30.44
C ASN A 154 -3.80 22.25 -29.16
N CYS A 155 -3.36 23.19 -28.31
CA CYS A 155 -3.92 23.51 -26.99
C CYS A 155 -4.25 25.02 -26.86
N PRO A 156 -5.05 25.61 -27.78
CA PRO A 156 -5.43 27.02 -27.67
C PRO A 156 -6.31 27.25 -26.44
N LYS A 157 -6.10 28.38 -25.77
CA LYS A 157 -6.85 28.72 -24.55
C LYS A 157 -8.37 28.76 -24.74
N LEU A 158 -9.11 28.47 -23.68
CA LEU A 158 -10.56 28.68 -23.59
C LEU A 158 -11.37 27.92 -24.67
N SER A 159 -10.98 26.70 -25.01
CA SER A 159 -11.69 25.80 -25.94
C SER A 159 -13.11 25.36 -25.49
N GLY A 160 -13.64 25.92 -24.40
CA GLY A 160 -14.97 25.63 -23.84
C GLY A 160 -15.11 24.25 -23.18
N SER A 161 -14.13 23.37 -23.34
CA SER A 161 -14.06 22.02 -22.78
C SER A 161 -12.60 21.56 -22.69
N VAL A 162 -12.30 20.64 -21.75
CA VAL A 162 -10.96 20.09 -21.54
C VAL A 162 -10.55 19.24 -22.74
N ASN A 163 -9.66 19.75 -23.59
CA ASN A 163 -9.14 19.00 -24.73
C ASN A 163 -8.34 17.76 -24.26
N PRO A 164 -8.76 16.52 -24.58
CA PRO A 164 -8.05 15.31 -24.16
C PRO A 164 -6.61 15.25 -24.67
N LYS A 165 -6.32 15.85 -25.84
CA LYS A 165 -4.97 15.87 -26.42
C LYS A 165 -3.98 16.75 -25.64
N CYS A 166 -4.46 17.58 -24.73
CA CYS A 166 -3.66 18.49 -23.92
C CYS A 166 -3.41 17.98 -22.48
N LYS A 167 -3.81 16.73 -22.18
CA LYS A 167 -3.54 16.06 -20.90
C LYS A 167 -2.14 15.45 -20.94
N ALA A 168 -1.17 16.17 -20.38
CA ALA A 168 0.24 15.96 -20.66
C ALA A 168 1.00 15.13 -19.60
N ALA A 169 0.65 15.21 -18.31
CA ALA A 169 1.30 14.41 -17.27
C ALA A 169 0.42 14.20 -16.03
N SER A 170 0.64 13.09 -15.34
CA SER A 170 0.08 12.83 -14.00
C SER A 170 0.89 13.54 -12.92
N THR A 171 2.23 13.48 -12.98
CA THR A 171 3.14 14.17 -12.04
C THR A 171 4.40 14.64 -12.77
N LEU A 172 4.92 15.84 -12.47
CA LEU A 172 6.19 16.31 -13.04
C LEU A 172 7.38 15.70 -12.27
N PHE A 173 7.42 15.88 -10.96
CA PHE A 173 8.49 15.42 -10.07
C PHE A 173 7.87 14.70 -8.87
N HIS A 174 8.34 13.50 -8.54
CA HIS A 174 7.91 12.75 -7.37
C HIS A 174 9.13 12.29 -6.57
N LEU A 175 9.27 12.75 -5.32
CA LEU A 175 10.18 12.10 -4.36
C LEU A 175 9.40 11.05 -3.58
N THR A 176 9.82 9.79 -3.68
CA THR A 176 9.20 8.66 -2.96
C THR A 176 9.67 8.60 -1.50
N PRO A 177 9.00 7.81 -0.63
CA PRO A 177 9.48 7.54 0.72
C PRO A 177 10.94 7.03 0.74
N GLY A 178 11.70 7.42 1.76
CA GLY A 178 13.11 7.05 1.97
C GLY A 178 14.13 7.68 1.00
N SER A 179 13.69 8.33 -0.08
CA SER A 179 14.56 9.05 -1.03
C SER A 179 15.05 10.39 -0.46
N SER A 180 16.03 11.04 -1.11
CA SER A 180 16.41 12.43 -0.82
C SER A 180 17.00 13.12 -2.05
N ALA A 181 16.73 14.43 -2.22
CA ALA A 181 17.30 15.19 -3.34
C ALA A 181 17.69 16.63 -2.95
N TYR A 182 18.86 17.08 -3.40
CA TYR A 182 19.24 18.49 -3.44
C TYR A 182 18.81 19.10 -4.78
N LEU A 183 17.92 20.09 -4.77
CA LEU A 183 17.37 20.70 -6.00
C LEU A 183 17.72 22.19 -6.06
N GLU A 184 18.60 22.58 -6.99
CA GLU A 184 19.02 23.97 -7.20
C GLU A 184 18.67 24.46 -8.61
N ASN A 185 18.12 25.68 -8.69
CA ASN A 185 17.55 26.27 -9.92
C ASN A 185 16.59 25.35 -10.71
N ALA A 186 15.88 24.47 -10.00
CA ALA A 186 14.92 23.54 -10.60
C ALA A 186 13.59 24.24 -10.93
N TRP A 187 13.25 24.35 -12.23
CA TRP A 187 11.96 24.93 -12.65
C TRP A 187 11.02 23.87 -13.21
N ASN A 188 9.92 23.62 -12.50
CA ASN A 188 8.85 22.72 -12.90
C ASN A 188 7.67 23.55 -13.47
N TRP A 189 7.63 23.71 -14.80
CA TRP A 189 6.68 24.57 -15.50
C TRP A 189 5.72 23.76 -16.38
N VAL A 190 4.42 23.94 -16.11
CA VAL A 190 3.33 23.59 -17.04
C VAL A 190 3.05 24.83 -17.88
N ALA A 191 2.99 24.67 -19.21
CA ALA A 191 2.93 25.82 -20.10
C ALA A 191 1.65 26.65 -19.94
N ASP A 192 1.81 27.94 -19.58
CA ASP A 192 0.76 28.94 -19.63
C ASP A 192 0.72 29.70 -20.98
N HIS A 193 1.80 29.64 -21.76
CA HIS A 193 1.90 30.23 -23.11
C HIS A 193 2.86 29.47 -24.04
N ASP A 194 2.74 29.71 -25.34
CA ASP A 194 3.61 29.17 -26.38
C ASP A 194 4.86 30.06 -26.55
N LEU A 195 6.03 29.51 -26.22
CA LEU A 195 7.33 30.21 -26.20
C LEU A 195 7.84 30.54 -27.61
N ASP A 196 7.57 29.67 -28.59
CA ASP A 196 8.05 29.79 -29.97
C ASP A 196 7.17 30.74 -30.81
N ARG A 197 6.15 31.34 -30.21
CA ARG A 197 5.28 32.34 -30.84
C ARG A 197 5.64 33.74 -30.37
N ARG A 198 5.91 34.65 -31.32
CA ARG A 198 6.29 36.05 -31.06
C ARG A 198 5.33 36.80 -30.10
N ASN A 199 4.04 36.46 -30.12
CA ASN A 199 3.01 37.07 -29.28
C ASN A 199 2.89 36.44 -27.88
N ARG A 200 3.55 35.28 -27.64
CA ARG A 200 3.37 34.44 -26.45
C ARG A 200 1.89 34.13 -26.18
N ASP A 201 1.23 33.60 -27.20
CA ASP A 201 -0.19 33.26 -27.15
C ASP A 201 -0.42 32.19 -26.06
N GLN A 202 -1.37 32.45 -25.15
CA GLN A 202 -1.64 31.56 -24.01
C GLN A 202 -2.21 30.20 -24.44
N VAL A 203 -1.86 29.15 -23.71
CA VAL A 203 -2.26 27.76 -23.99
C VAL A 203 -2.92 27.11 -22.78
N ASP A 204 -3.78 26.12 -23.03
CA ASP A 204 -4.41 25.30 -21.99
C ASP A 204 -3.76 23.90 -21.96
N VAL A 205 -2.62 23.77 -21.27
CA VAL A 205 -1.95 22.48 -21.05
C VAL A 205 -2.31 21.95 -19.66
N TYR A 206 -2.70 20.67 -19.58
CA TYR A 206 -3.24 20.06 -18.37
C TYR A 206 -2.24 19.05 -17.78
N VAL A 207 -1.83 19.29 -16.54
CA VAL A 207 -0.98 18.40 -15.73
C VAL A 207 -1.62 18.21 -14.36
N ALA A 208 -1.63 16.98 -13.82
CA ALA A 208 -2.33 16.72 -12.56
C ALA A 208 -1.49 17.13 -11.34
N ARG A 209 -0.18 16.90 -11.39
CA ARG A 209 0.79 17.22 -10.33
C ARG A 209 2.12 17.69 -10.92
N GLY A 210 2.80 18.54 -10.17
CA GLY A 210 4.08 19.19 -10.37
C GLY A 210 5.02 18.44 -9.47
N MET A 211 5.38 18.99 -8.31
CA MET A 211 6.15 18.26 -7.31
C MET A 211 5.27 17.64 -6.21
N LEU A 212 5.30 16.31 -6.10
CA LEU A 212 4.82 15.51 -4.96
C LEU A 212 6.02 15.00 -4.15
N ILE A 213 5.89 14.95 -2.83
CA ILE A 213 6.99 14.59 -1.92
C ILE A 213 6.45 13.76 -0.78
N GLU A 214 6.98 12.56 -0.66
CA GLU A 214 6.73 11.61 0.42
C GLU A 214 8.06 11.16 1.06
N SER A 215 9.18 11.75 0.63
CA SER A 215 10.53 11.69 1.22
C SER A 215 10.60 12.40 2.57
N ASP A 216 11.52 11.94 3.43
CA ASP A 216 11.86 12.58 4.70
C ASP A 216 12.51 13.97 4.55
N LEU A 217 13.00 14.35 3.35
CA LEU A 217 13.79 15.58 3.10
C LEU A 217 13.63 16.16 1.66
N ALA A 218 12.55 16.92 1.36
CA ALA A 218 12.45 17.85 0.21
C ALA A 218 11.20 18.80 0.26
N TYR A 219 11.08 19.76 -0.68
CA TYR A 219 9.89 20.67 -0.86
C TYR A 219 9.68 21.07 -2.35
N LEU A 220 8.50 21.30 -2.98
CA LEU A 220 7.04 20.93 -2.90
C LEU A 220 6.31 21.63 -4.11
N TRP A 221 5.09 21.27 -4.60
CA TRP A 221 3.96 22.15 -5.13
C TRP A 221 3.07 21.64 -6.33
N VAL A 222 1.70 21.64 -6.21
CA VAL A 222 0.68 21.53 -7.34
C VAL A 222 -0.84 21.37 -6.99
N PRO A 223 -1.81 21.52 -7.97
CA PRO A 223 -2.55 20.38 -8.64
C PRO A 223 -3.40 20.66 -9.95
N LYS A 224 -4.01 19.57 -10.48
CA LYS A 224 -5.26 19.41 -11.30
C LYS A 224 -5.37 20.10 -12.70
N PRO A 225 -5.97 19.41 -13.71
CA PRO A 225 -7.36 18.95 -13.69
C PRO A 225 -7.59 17.53 -14.25
N PHE A 226 -7.48 16.51 -13.39
CA PHE A 226 -7.62 15.11 -13.75
C PHE A 226 -8.64 14.42 -12.84
N GLU A 227 -9.47 13.56 -13.43
CA GLU A 227 -10.45 12.72 -12.71
C GLU A 227 -10.12 11.23 -12.86
N ALA A 228 -9.31 10.85 -13.86
CA ALA A 228 -8.84 9.48 -14.09
C ALA A 228 -7.51 9.13 -13.39
N SER A 229 -6.85 10.11 -12.75
CA SER A 229 -5.61 9.90 -11.97
C SER A 229 -5.72 10.35 -10.51
N VAL A 230 -6.91 10.75 -10.07
CA VAL A 230 -7.22 11.00 -8.65
C VAL A 230 -7.36 9.66 -7.94
N GLY A 231 -6.51 9.42 -6.94
CA GLY A 231 -6.41 8.12 -6.27
C GLY A 231 -5.34 7.17 -6.84
N LEU A 232 -4.50 7.62 -7.79
CA LEU A 232 -3.23 6.92 -8.07
C LEU A 232 -2.17 7.18 -6.98
N PHE A 233 -2.31 8.31 -6.26
CA PHE A 233 -1.52 8.63 -5.08
C PHE A 233 -2.46 8.77 -3.89
N ALA A 234 -2.01 8.29 -2.73
CA ALA A 234 -2.73 8.53 -1.49
C ALA A 234 -2.82 10.05 -1.23
N ASN A 235 -3.91 10.48 -0.59
CA ASN A 235 -4.10 11.85 -0.11
C ASN A 235 -4.27 12.96 -1.18
N ASP A 236 -4.66 12.67 -2.43
CA ASP A 236 -5.06 13.70 -3.40
C ASP A 236 -6.13 14.69 -2.84
N PRO A 237 -6.10 16.00 -3.18
CA PRO A 237 -7.12 16.94 -2.74
C PRO A 237 -8.46 16.66 -3.44
N THR A 238 -9.45 16.21 -2.67
CA THR A 238 -10.78 15.83 -3.18
C THR A 238 -11.69 17.02 -3.50
N PHE A 239 -11.44 18.17 -2.87
CA PHE A 239 -12.25 19.39 -2.94
C PHE A 239 -13.75 19.23 -2.58
N LYS A 240 -14.16 18.11 -1.97
CA LYS A 240 -15.57 17.83 -1.58
C LYS A 240 -16.22 18.96 -0.76
N GLU A 241 -15.45 19.60 0.12
CA GLU A 241 -15.92 20.65 1.03
C GLU A 241 -16.01 22.05 0.39
N CYS A 242 -15.47 22.22 -0.83
CA CYS A 242 -15.51 23.49 -1.53
C CYS A 242 -16.92 23.80 -2.03
N LYS A 243 -17.44 24.96 -1.61
CA LYS A 243 -18.79 25.44 -1.99
C LYS A 243 -18.79 26.09 -3.38
N ASP A 244 -17.68 26.71 -3.77
CA ASP A 244 -17.48 27.47 -5.00
C ASP A 244 -16.20 27.06 -5.75
N ASP A 245 -16.05 27.52 -7.00
CA ASP A 245 -14.95 27.13 -7.88
C ASP A 245 -13.61 27.81 -7.55
N ARG A 246 -13.59 28.94 -6.82
CA ARG A 246 -12.34 29.58 -6.35
C ARG A 246 -11.70 28.81 -5.20
N CYS A 247 -12.49 28.01 -4.49
CA CYS A 247 -11.99 26.98 -3.58
C CYS A 247 -11.49 25.72 -4.34
N ARG A 248 -12.09 25.39 -5.50
CA ARG A 248 -11.69 24.26 -6.38
C ARG A 248 -10.50 24.57 -7.29
N MET A 249 -9.70 25.58 -6.93
CA MET A 249 -8.50 25.99 -7.67
C MET A 249 -7.24 25.25 -7.20
N SER A 250 -6.14 25.53 -7.89
CA SER A 250 -4.84 24.92 -7.66
C SER A 250 -4.29 25.20 -6.25
N LEU A 251 -4.40 24.23 -5.33
CA LEU A 251 -3.68 24.29 -4.06
C LEU A 251 -2.17 24.51 -4.27
N ALA A 252 -1.61 25.29 -3.37
CA ALA A 252 -0.36 25.97 -3.60
C ALA A 252 0.74 25.16 -2.88
N VAL A 253 0.93 25.44 -1.58
CA VAL A 253 1.43 24.41 -0.65
C VAL A 253 0.26 23.52 -0.23
N ARG A 254 0.51 22.23 -0.07
CA ARG A 254 -0.28 21.36 0.82
C ARG A 254 0.66 20.55 1.69
N ILE A 255 0.50 20.62 3.02
CA ILE A 255 1.29 19.84 4.01
C ILE A 255 0.33 18.90 4.75
N LEU A 256 0.61 17.60 4.76
CA LEU A 256 -0.27 16.55 5.28
C LEU A 256 0.54 15.56 6.11
N ASP A 257 0.12 15.29 7.35
CA ASP A 257 0.76 14.31 8.25
C ASP A 257 2.28 14.54 8.44
N SER A 258 2.78 15.75 8.16
CA SER A 258 4.21 16.04 8.04
C SER A 258 4.78 16.70 9.30
N THR A 259 6.11 16.59 9.46
CA THR A 259 6.84 17.29 10.52
C THR A 259 8.16 17.87 10.02
N ALA A 260 8.77 18.76 10.81
CA ALA A 260 10.06 19.41 10.53
C ALA A 260 10.15 20.16 9.17
N VAL A 261 9.04 20.70 8.67
CA VAL A 261 9.01 21.41 7.38
C VAL A 261 9.42 22.88 7.54
N TYR A 262 10.47 23.28 6.82
CA TYR A 262 10.99 24.65 6.78
C TYR A 262 10.80 25.27 5.40
N ILE A 263 10.09 26.40 5.32
CA ILE A 263 9.91 27.18 4.09
C ILE A 263 10.49 28.58 4.34
N LEU A 264 11.60 28.91 3.67
CA LEU A 264 12.39 30.12 3.91
C LEU A 264 12.27 31.12 2.75
N GLY A 265 11.19 31.91 2.76
CA GLY A 265 10.82 32.79 1.66
C GLY A 265 9.98 32.06 0.61
N THR A 266 8.76 32.55 0.35
CA THR A 266 7.88 31.92 -0.65
C THR A 266 6.85 32.90 -1.22
N GLY A 267 6.54 32.77 -2.51
CA GLY A 267 5.66 33.67 -3.25
C GLY A 267 4.51 32.94 -3.95
N LEU A 268 3.27 33.14 -3.46
CA LEU A 268 2.11 32.35 -3.88
C LEU A 268 1.12 33.22 -4.67
N TYR A 269 0.97 32.99 -5.97
CA TYR A 269 0.26 33.93 -6.84
C TYR A 269 -0.94 33.30 -7.54
N SER A 270 -2.11 33.91 -7.39
CA SER A 270 -3.30 33.60 -8.18
C SER A 270 -3.68 34.79 -9.05
N TRP A 271 -3.29 34.74 -10.33
CA TRP A 271 -3.34 35.88 -11.25
C TRP A 271 -4.64 36.01 -12.05
N PHE A 272 -5.45 34.94 -12.10
CA PHE A 272 -6.60 34.84 -12.98
C PHE A 272 -7.72 34.05 -12.32
N TYR A 273 -8.96 34.40 -12.66
CA TYR A 273 -10.11 33.52 -12.52
C TYR A 273 -10.77 33.37 -13.89
N ASN A 274 -10.70 32.18 -14.48
CA ASN A 274 -11.13 31.90 -15.85
C ASN A 274 -10.54 32.93 -16.87
N HIS A 275 -9.20 33.05 -16.86
CA HIS A 275 -8.38 34.00 -17.65
C HIS A 275 -8.72 35.51 -17.45
N LYS A 276 -9.63 35.88 -16.55
CA LYS A 276 -9.92 37.29 -16.20
C LYS A 276 -9.12 37.73 -14.98
N GLN A 277 -8.64 38.98 -14.99
CA GLN A 277 -7.83 39.56 -13.91
C GLN A 277 -8.59 40.53 -13.00
N ASP A 278 -9.91 40.69 -13.14
CA ASP A 278 -10.68 41.61 -12.27
C ASP A 278 -10.60 41.22 -10.80
N CYS A 279 -10.51 39.91 -10.53
CA CYS A 279 -10.28 39.34 -9.20
C CYS A 279 -8.95 39.77 -8.55
N VAL A 280 -7.96 40.20 -9.35
CA VAL A 280 -6.67 40.71 -8.86
C VAL A 280 -6.86 42.06 -8.16
N LYS A 281 -7.80 42.89 -8.61
CA LYS A 281 -8.12 44.18 -7.97
C LYS A 281 -8.79 43.96 -6.61
N THR A 282 -9.66 42.95 -6.51
CA THR A 282 -10.38 42.55 -5.29
C THR A 282 -9.63 41.50 -4.44
N GLN A 283 -8.36 41.23 -4.75
CA GLN A 283 -7.48 40.29 -4.03
C GLN A 283 -8.10 38.90 -3.77
N ASN A 284 -8.93 38.38 -4.70
CA ASN A 284 -9.75 37.21 -4.45
C ASN A 284 -9.91 36.26 -5.65
N CYS A 285 -8.88 36.10 -6.49
CA CYS A 285 -8.92 35.13 -7.61
C CYS A 285 -9.14 33.70 -7.12
N GLN A 286 -8.53 33.36 -5.98
CA GLN A 286 -8.58 32.04 -5.36
C GLN A 286 -8.91 32.15 -3.86
N THR A 287 -9.65 31.18 -3.33
CA THR A 287 -10.08 31.19 -1.92
C THR A 287 -8.91 30.84 -1.00
N LYS A 288 -8.32 29.66 -1.17
CA LYS A 288 -7.17 29.18 -0.38
C LYS A 288 -6.04 28.69 -1.27
N GLY A 289 -4.81 28.98 -0.87
CA GLY A 289 -3.59 28.51 -1.53
C GLY A 289 -2.90 27.45 -0.69
N PHE A 290 -2.39 27.85 0.48
CA PHE A 290 -1.63 27.00 1.39
C PHE A 290 -2.58 26.24 2.31
N GLU A 291 -2.71 24.91 2.17
CA GLU A 291 -3.46 24.06 3.10
C GLU A 291 -2.54 23.25 4.02
N VAL A 292 -2.94 23.05 5.28
CA VAL A 292 -2.23 22.21 6.27
C VAL A 292 -3.21 21.27 6.98
N GLU A 293 -2.82 20.01 7.17
CA GLU A 293 -3.62 18.96 7.81
C GLU A 293 -2.74 18.03 8.66
N GLU A 294 -3.17 17.70 9.89
CA GLU A 294 -2.49 16.82 10.86
C GLU A 294 -0.95 16.97 10.96
N SER A 295 -0.43 18.21 10.84
CA SER A 295 1.02 18.48 10.72
C SER A 295 1.53 19.39 11.84
N TYR A 296 2.77 19.20 12.28
CA TYR A 296 3.35 19.90 13.46
C TYR A 296 4.84 20.21 13.25
N ALA A 297 5.43 21.07 14.09
CA ALA A 297 6.82 21.55 13.90
C ALA A 297 7.02 22.13 12.48
N LEU A 298 6.29 23.21 12.19
CA LEU A 298 6.26 23.87 10.88
C LEU A 298 6.83 25.29 11.00
N TRP A 299 7.66 25.71 10.06
CA TRP A 299 8.28 27.04 10.03
C TRP A 299 8.21 27.65 8.64
N VAL A 300 7.26 28.58 8.44
CA VAL A 300 7.09 29.32 7.18
C VAL A 300 7.51 30.76 7.42
N TYR A 301 8.64 31.17 6.86
CA TYR A 301 9.16 32.53 6.97
C TYR A 301 8.99 33.28 5.64
N ASN A 302 8.70 34.58 5.72
CA ASN A 302 8.55 35.48 4.57
C ASN A 302 7.60 34.91 3.49
N LEU A 303 6.38 34.54 3.91
CA LEU A 303 5.30 34.10 3.02
C LEU A 303 4.59 35.31 2.44
N CYS A 304 4.68 35.47 1.12
CA CYS A 304 3.98 36.48 0.35
C CYS A 304 2.92 35.84 -0.55
N THR A 305 1.72 36.44 -0.66
CA THR A 305 0.66 35.99 -1.57
C THR A 305 0.12 37.12 -2.45
N ARG A 306 -0.47 36.77 -3.61
CA ARG A 306 -1.23 37.69 -4.47
C ARG A 306 -2.60 37.11 -4.80
N ALA A 307 -3.65 37.86 -4.46
CA ALA A 307 -5.06 37.57 -4.75
C ALA A 307 -5.57 36.16 -4.36
N ILE A 308 -4.96 35.57 -3.33
CA ILE A 308 -5.45 34.40 -2.60
C ILE A 308 -6.05 34.93 -1.29
N VAL A 309 -7.31 34.61 -0.97
CA VAL A 309 -8.02 35.19 0.20
C VAL A 309 -7.44 34.69 1.52
N GLU A 310 -7.11 33.41 1.60
CA GLU A 310 -6.50 32.75 2.75
C GLU A 310 -5.02 32.44 2.46
N MET A 311 -4.11 33.09 3.17
CA MET A 311 -2.65 32.92 3.02
C MET A 311 -2.19 31.56 3.55
N VAL A 312 -2.77 31.13 4.67
CA VAL A 312 -2.59 29.80 5.27
C VAL A 312 -3.95 29.32 5.79
N SER A 313 -4.34 28.11 5.41
CA SER A 313 -5.63 27.48 5.72
C SER A 313 -5.42 26.12 6.40
N PRO A 314 -5.12 26.08 7.71
CA PRO A 314 -5.07 24.82 8.43
C PRO A 314 -6.50 24.27 8.58
N ARG A 315 -6.71 22.97 8.33
CA ARG A 315 -8.02 22.31 8.51
C ARG A 315 -8.59 22.51 9.92
N ASN A 316 -9.92 22.58 10.00
CA ASN A 316 -10.68 22.75 11.25
C ASN A 316 -10.24 23.96 12.13
N SER A 317 -9.52 24.92 11.54
CA SER A 317 -8.86 26.04 12.24
C SER A 317 -9.19 27.36 11.55
N THR A 318 -8.94 28.49 12.22
CA THR A 318 -9.09 29.83 11.62
C THR A 318 -7.98 30.09 10.60
N PRO A 319 -8.29 30.42 9.32
CA PRO A 319 -7.28 30.79 8.33
C PRO A 319 -6.61 32.13 8.62
N ILE A 320 -5.38 32.30 8.13
CA ILE A 320 -4.67 33.58 8.09
C ILE A 320 -5.08 34.32 6.82
N TYR A 321 -5.88 35.38 6.92
CA TYR A 321 -6.42 36.08 5.75
C TYR A 321 -5.46 37.11 5.16
N ALA A 322 -5.42 37.19 3.82
CA ALA A 322 -4.57 38.13 3.09
C ALA A 322 -4.99 39.60 3.29
N ARG A 323 -6.28 39.85 3.52
CA ARG A 323 -6.83 41.20 3.78
C ARG A 323 -6.23 41.87 5.02
N ASP A 324 -5.85 41.06 6.01
CA ASP A 324 -5.38 41.51 7.32
C ASP A 324 -3.84 41.69 7.31
N ASN A 325 -3.17 41.37 6.19
CA ASN A 325 -1.72 41.32 6.03
C ASN A 325 -1.22 41.99 4.72
N VAL A 326 -1.99 42.96 4.18
CA VAL A 326 -1.65 43.64 2.90
C VAL A 326 -0.38 44.49 3.06
N ASN A 327 0.62 44.25 2.21
CA ASN A 327 1.91 44.94 2.19
C ASN A 327 2.26 45.38 0.75
N GLY A 328 1.85 46.60 0.40
CA GLY A 328 2.07 47.17 -0.92
C GLY A 328 1.37 46.38 -2.02
N PHE A 329 2.16 45.69 -2.86
CA PHE A 329 1.65 44.89 -3.97
C PHE A 329 1.27 43.45 -3.59
N LEU A 330 1.73 42.92 -2.46
CA LEU A 330 1.41 41.57 -2.01
C LEU A 330 0.64 41.64 -0.68
N SER A 331 0.18 40.49 -0.18
CA SER A 331 -0.01 40.32 1.26
C SER A 331 1.17 39.51 1.79
N SER A 332 1.74 39.87 2.94
CA SER A 332 2.97 39.24 3.45
C SER A 332 2.93 39.00 4.95
N ILE A 333 3.37 37.82 5.39
CA ILE A 333 3.63 37.54 6.80
C ILE A 333 5.10 37.17 7.02
N LEU A 334 5.71 37.77 8.03
CA LEU A 334 7.13 37.57 8.34
C LEU A 334 7.41 36.12 8.81
N ALA A 335 6.50 35.55 9.61
CA ALA A 335 6.56 34.17 10.04
C ALA A 335 5.16 33.63 10.36
N TRP A 336 4.88 32.40 9.93
CA TRP A 336 3.86 31.52 10.49
C TRP A 336 4.57 30.26 11.00
N ARG A 337 4.28 29.87 12.24
CA ARG A 337 5.01 28.81 12.94
C ARG A 337 4.05 27.97 13.77
N GLN A 338 4.24 26.66 13.73
CA GLN A 338 3.56 25.73 14.63
C GLN A 338 4.58 25.00 15.50
N GLY A 339 4.35 24.92 16.81
CA GLY A 339 5.24 24.20 17.72
C GLY A 339 5.28 22.69 17.49
N SER A 340 6.26 22.01 18.08
CA SER A 340 6.35 20.53 18.04
C SER A 340 5.32 19.81 18.93
N LYS A 341 4.51 20.56 19.67
CA LYS A 341 3.42 20.06 20.54
C LYS A 341 2.01 20.44 20.05
N GLU A 342 1.92 21.12 18.92
CA GLU A 342 0.70 21.71 18.39
C GLU A 342 0.48 21.20 16.96
N VAL A 343 -0.66 20.58 16.71
CA VAL A 343 -1.01 20.06 15.38
C VAL A 343 -1.78 21.13 14.62
N ALA A 344 -1.15 21.71 13.61
CA ALA A 344 -1.82 22.54 12.62
C ALA A 344 -2.73 21.66 11.75
N GLY A 345 -3.97 22.09 11.55
CA GLY A 345 -4.88 21.38 10.67
C GLY A 345 -5.47 20.10 11.26
N LYS A 346 -5.62 20.02 12.58
CA LYS A 346 -5.97 18.77 13.27
C LYS A 346 -7.31 18.17 12.79
N ARG A 347 -7.31 16.89 12.45
CA ARG A 347 -8.48 16.07 12.08
C ARG A 347 -9.35 15.75 13.30
N ALA A 348 -10.56 15.23 13.04
CA ALA A 348 -11.36 14.56 14.06
C ALA A 348 -10.68 13.28 14.56
N PHE A 349 -10.07 12.53 13.63
CA PHE A 349 -9.22 11.36 13.91
C PHE A 349 -7.93 11.48 13.10
N PRO A 350 -6.73 11.24 13.68
CA PRO A 350 -5.48 11.27 12.91
C PRO A 350 -5.44 10.16 11.85
N GLY A 351 -6.08 9.01 12.14
CA GLY A 351 -6.11 7.83 11.28
C GLY A 351 -4.82 7.00 11.34
N PHE A 352 -4.91 5.75 10.89
CA PHE A 352 -3.82 4.78 10.95
C PHE A 352 -3.59 4.06 9.63
N LEU A 353 -2.47 3.34 9.54
CA LEU A 353 -2.07 2.52 8.40
C LEU A 353 -2.50 1.07 8.64
N ILE A 354 -3.07 0.40 7.64
CA ILE A 354 -3.38 -1.04 7.72
C ILE A 354 -2.12 -1.89 7.44
N HIS A 355 -1.28 -1.45 6.49
CA HIS A 355 0.05 -1.99 6.24
C HIS A 355 1.08 -0.85 6.27
N ARG A 356 2.29 -1.11 6.74
CA ARG A 356 3.39 -0.13 6.73
C ARG A 356 4.11 -0.14 5.38
N PRO A 357 4.83 0.95 5.01
CA PRO A 357 5.63 0.99 3.79
C PRO A 357 6.66 -0.14 3.69
N ASP A 358 7.28 -0.51 4.81
CA ASP A 358 8.29 -1.57 4.85
C ASP A 358 7.64 -2.93 4.56
N ASP A 359 6.55 -3.27 5.27
CA ASP A 359 5.78 -4.52 5.10
C ASP A 359 5.37 -4.76 3.62
N VAL A 360 4.97 -3.71 2.90
CA VAL A 360 4.41 -3.85 1.53
C VAL A 360 5.48 -4.02 0.44
N ILE A 361 6.74 -3.70 0.72
CA ILE A 361 7.84 -3.83 -0.25
C ILE A 361 8.22 -5.30 -0.47
N GLU A 362 8.20 -6.11 0.60
CA GLU A 362 8.64 -7.51 0.55
C GLU A 362 7.77 -8.43 -0.33
N PHE A 363 6.49 -8.09 -0.52
CA PHE A 363 5.55 -8.91 -1.32
C PHE A 363 5.76 -8.84 -2.84
N GLY A 364 6.74 -8.08 -3.35
CA GLY A 364 7.03 -7.99 -4.79
C GLY A 364 5.93 -7.36 -5.64
N ILE A 365 4.98 -6.69 -5.00
CA ILE A 365 3.80 -6.06 -5.61
C ILE A 365 4.13 -4.70 -6.27
N PRO A 366 3.36 -4.26 -7.28
CA PRO A 366 3.59 -2.98 -7.95
C PRO A 366 3.52 -1.79 -7.00
N GLU A 367 4.29 -0.74 -7.28
CA GLU A 367 4.33 0.47 -6.45
C GLU A 367 2.96 1.15 -6.28
N SER A 368 2.10 1.13 -7.32
CA SER A 368 0.71 1.59 -7.20
C SER A 368 -0.11 0.79 -6.19
N CYS A 369 0.17 -0.51 -6.04
CA CYS A 369 -0.45 -1.38 -5.04
C CYS A 369 0.13 -1.11 -3.64
N GLN A 370 1.44 -0.91 -3.51
CA GLN A 370 2.10 -0.51 -2.26
C GLN A 370 1.50 0.81 -1.72
N THR A 371 1.52 1.87 -2.53
CA THR A 371 1.00 3.21 -2.18
C THR A 371 -0.48 3.18 -1.80
N ALA A 372 -1.25 2.27 -2.41
CA ALA A 372 -2.65 2.06 -2.06
C ALA A 372 -2.79 1.36 -0.70
N LEU A 373 -2.07 0.26 -0.46
CA LEU A 373 -2.08 -0.48 0.83
C LEU A 373 -1.65 0.41 2.00
N THR A 374 -0.69 1.31 1.77
CA THR A 374 -0.21 2.31 2.74
C THR A 374 -1.08 3.58 2.81
N GLN A 375 -2.27 3.60 2.20
CA GLN A 375 -3.21 4.70 2.42
C GLN A 375 -3.71 4.69 3.88
N ARG A 376 -3.75 5.85 4.54
CA ARG A 376 -4.35 5.96 5.89
C ARG A 376 -5.87 5.76 5.86
N VAL A 377 -6.38 5.05 6.87
CA VAL A 377 -7.81 4.99 7.20
C VAL A 377 -8.09 5.97 8.34
N LEU A 378 -9.00 6.92 8.09
CA LEU A 378 -9.36 7.99 9.01
C LEU A 378 -10.46 7.52 9.98
N CYS A 379 -10.05 6.78 11.00
CA CYS A 379 -10.86 6.38 12.15
C CYS A 379 -10.09 6.58 13.46
N ASP A 380 -10.80 6.40 14.58
CA ASP A 380 -10.22 6.18 15.89
C ASP A 380 -9.28 4.95 15.89
N TRP A 381 -8.32 4.89 16.82
CA TRP A 381 -7.40 3.76 16.93
C TRP A 381 -8.10 2.48 17.43
N ASP A 382 -9.20 2.59 18.18
CA ASP A 382 -9.99 1.46 18.73
C ASP A 382 -10.44 0.43 17.67
N VAL A 383 -10.46 0.77 16.37
CA VAL A 383 -10.82 -0.17 15.29
C VAL A 383 -9.62 -0.82 14.58
N SER A 384 -8.39 -0.56 15.02
CA SER A 384 -7.20 -1.28 14.52
C SER A 384 -7.25 -2.78 14.86
N ASP A 385 -7.85 -3.13 16.01
CA ASP A 385 -8.18 -4.51 16.41
C ASP A 385 -9.27 -5.16 15.54
N PHE A 386 -9.85 -4.44 14.57
CA PHE A 386 -10.82 -5.02 13.64
C PHE A 386 -10.17 -5.76 12.45
N THR A 387 -8.84 -5.84 12.42
CA THR A 387 -7.99 -6.52 11.42
C THR A 387 -7.93 -8.06 11.55
N GLN A 388 -8.76 -8.67 12.40
CA GLN A 388 -8.93 -10.13 12.53
C GLN A 388 -10.40 -10.53 12.38
N PRO A 389 -10.75 -11.73 11.87
CA PRO A 389 -12.14 -12.18 11.82
C PRO A 389 -12.65 -12.51 13.23
N LYS A 390 -13.52 -11.65 13.78
CA LYS A 390 -14.10 -11.82 15.13
C LYS A 390 -15.49 -11.17 15.22
N TYR A 391 -16.42 -11.81 15.91
CA TYR A 391 -17.66 -11.19 16.40
C TYR A 391 -17.31 -10.06 17.39
N ARG A 392 -17.89 -8.86 17.23
CA ARG A 392 -17.47 -7.65 17.95
C ARG A 392 -18.15 -7.41 19.29
N GLU A 393 -19.26 -8.10 19.55
CA GLU A 393 -20.03 -7.95 20.80
C GLU A 393 -20.50 -6.51 21.05
N SER A 394 -21.09 -6.25 22.23
CA SER A 394 -21.47 -4.89 22.64
C SER A 394 -20.24 -4.17 23.17
N LEU A 395 -20.01 -2.94 22.73
CA LEU A 395 -18.95 -2.07 23.26
C LEU A 395 -19.33 -1.42 24.60
N GLU A 396 -20.56 -1.67 25.08
CA GLU A 396 -21.21 -1.15 26.30
C GLU A 396 -21.28 0.38 26.45
N SER A 397 -20.65 1.11 25.54
CA SER A 397 -20.51 2.56 25.54
C SER A 397 -21.06 3.15 24.24
N LYS A 398 -22.28 3.71 24.31
CA LYS A 398 -22.94 4.33 23.15
C LYS A 398 -22.07 5.40 22.49
N SER A 399 -21.25 6.13 23.25
CA SER A 399 -20.34 7.13 22.68
C SER A 399 -19.21 6.50 21.87
N LYS A 400 -18.64 5.36 22.28
CA LYS A 400 -17.70 4.61 21.43
C LYS A 400 -18.39 4.04 20.19
N THR A 401 -19.59 3.47 20.33
CA THR A 401 -20.35 2.94 19.19
C THR A 401 -20.75 4.04 18.21
N ASP A 402 -21.22 5.20 18.67
CA ASP A 402 -21.53 6.36 17.80
C ASP A 402 -20.27 6.94 17.13
N LEU A 403 -19.10 6.87 17.77
CA LEU A 403 -17.81 7.31 17.22
C LEU A 403 -17.33 6.38 16.09
N ILE A 404 -17.36 5.07 16.33
CA ILE A 404 -17.03 4.05 15.32
C ILE A 404 -18.04 4.08 14.18
N CYS A 405 -19.32 4.35 14.46
CA CYS A 405 -20.37 4.40 13.46
C CYS A 405 -20.50 5.74 12.74
N ASP A 406 -19.52 6.64 12.89
CA ASP A 406 -19.45 7.85 12.07
C ASP A 406 -19.38 7.53 10.57
N THR A 407 -19.95 8.43 9.78
CA THR A 407 -19.98 8.35 8.33
C THR A 407 -18.61 8.58 7.68
N GLY A 408 -17.72 9.36 8.30
CA GLY A 408 -16.37 9.64 7.82
C GLY A 408 -15.47 8.42 7.80
N TYR A 409 -15.51 7.57 8.84
CA TYR A 409 -14.81 6.28 8.83
C TYR A 409 -15.31 5.39 7.68
N ARG A 410 -16.63 5.27 7.52
CA ARG A 410 -17.21 4.47 6.44
C ARG A 410 -16.83 4.99 5.05
N GLU A 411 -16.77 6.30 4.86
CA GLU A 411 -16.27 6.93 3.63
C GLU A 411 -14.78 6.59 3.41
N SER A 412 -13.95 6.68 4.45
CA SER A 412 -12.51 6.47 4.38
C SER A 412 -12.13 5.00 4.14
N LEU A 413 -12.69 4.05 4.89
CA LEU A 413 -12.43 2.62 4.72
C LEU A 413 -12.96 2.11 3.38
N ARG A 414 -14.11 2.61 2.91
CA ARG A 414 -14.60 2.32 1.54
C ARG A 414 -13.68 2.90 0.48
N SER A 415 -13.13 4.10 0.70
CA SER A 415 -12.16 4.69 -0.21
C SER A 415 -10.90 3.83 -0.29
N TRP A 416 -10.34 3.43 0.86
CA TRP A 416 -9.21 2.50 0.93
C TRP A 416 -9.52 1.22 0.14
N PHE A 417 -10.59 0.51 0.51
CA PHE A 417 -10.95 -0.77 -0.11
C PHE A 417 -11.05 -0.66 -1.64
N ASN A 418 -11.75 0.37 -2.14
CA ASN A 418 -11.90 0.60 -3.58
C ASN A 418 -10.59 0.99 -4.28
N THR A 419 -9.74 1.85 -3.67
CA THR A 419 -8.42 2.21 -4.23
C THR A 419 -7.57 0.96 -4.41
N VAL A 420 -7.49 0.14 -3.36
CA VAL A 420 -6.56 -0.98 -3.30
C VAL A 420 -7.08 -2.19 -4.10
N GLU A 421 -8.39 -2.44 -4.16
CA GLU A 421 -9.00 -3.45 -5.07
C GLU A 421 -8.67 -3.14 -6.55
N LEU A 422 -8.60 -1.86 -6.92
CA LEU A 422 -8.21 -1.42 -8.25
C LEU A 422 -6.69 -1.54 -8.47
N ALA A 423 -5.88 -1.08 -7.52
CA ALA A 423 -4.44 -0.97 -7.65
C ALA A 423 -3.67 -2.30 -7.50
N CYS A 424 -4.19 -3.23 -6.69
CA CYS A 424 -3.62 -4.55 -6.41
C CYS A 424 -4.31 -5.69 -7.19
N ARG A 425 -5.12 -5.37 -8.21
CA ARG A 425 -5.93 -6.36 -8.94
C ARG A 425 -5.07 -7.47 -9.54
N GLY A 426 -5.31 -8.70 -9.08
CA GLY A 426 -4.62 -9.91 -9.57
C GLY A 426 -3.33 -10.26 -8.81
N TYR A 427 -2.98 -9.53 -7.75
CA TYR A 427 -1.91 -9.86 -6.82
C TYR A 427 -2.47 -10.42 -5.51
N THR A 428 -1.63 -11.10 -4.73
CA THR A 428 -1.95 -11.65 -3.40
C THR A 428 -0.87 -11.27 -2.39
N LEU A 429 -1.24 -11.10 -1.12
CA LEU A 429 -0.29 -10.91 -0.01
C LEU A 429 -0.23 -12.21 0.79
N GLY A 430 0.92 -12.90 0.77
CA GLY A 430 1.04 -14.22 1.39
C GLY A 430 0.03 -15.26 0.87
N GLY A 431 -0.37 -15.16 -0.40
CA GLY A 431 -1.41 -15.99 -1.02
C GLY A 431 -2.86 -15.55 -0.73
N ALA A 432 -3.10 -14.67 0.24
CA ALA A 432 -4.44 -14.13 0.54
C ALA A 432 -4.79 -12.93 -0.37
N VAL A 433 -6.08 -12.61 -0.47
CA VAL A 433 -6.50 -11.35 -1.12
C VAL A 433 -5.89 -10.14 -0.39
N PRO A 434 -5.35 -9.12 -1.08
CA PRO A 434 -4.74 -7.96 -0.42
C PRO A 434 -5.71 -7.17 0.49
N MET A 435 -7.02 -7.35 0.29
CA MET A 435 -8.10 -6.67 1.02
C MET A 435 -8.38 -7.27 2.40
N LEU A 436 -7.75 -8.39 2.77
CA LEU A 436 -8.16 -9.26 3.88
C LEU A 436 -8.43 -8.48 5.18
N TRP A 437 -7.45 -7.73 5.69
CA TRP A 437 -7.54 -7.00 6.96
C TRP A 437 -8.55 -5.84 6.90
N ALA A 438 -8.55 -5.05 5.82
CA ALA A 438 -9.52 -3.97 5.63
C ALA A 438 -10.96 -4.48 5.45
N GLY A 439 -11.12 -5.67 4.88
CA GLY A 439 -12.40 -6.35 4.77
C GLY A 439 -12.89 -6.90 6.12
N TYR A 440 -12.00 -7.43 6.96
CA TYR A 440 -12.34 -7.77 8.36
C TYR A 440 -12.80 -6.52 9.13
N MET A 441 -12.13 -5.37 8.92
CA MET A 441 -12.56 -4.07 9.45
C MET A 441 -13.92 -3.64 8.90
N TRP A 442 -14.19 -3.88 7.62
CA TRP A 442 -15.47 -3.56 6.97
C TRP A 442 -16.61 -4.45 7.49
N ALA A 443 -16.37 -5.74 7.69
CA ALA A 443 -17.34 -6.64 8.32
C ALA A 443 -17.63 -6.23 9.76
N GLY A 444 -16.59 -5.96 10.56
CA GLY A 444 -16.72 -5.45 11.93
C GLY A 444 -17.50 -4.14 12.02
N TYR A 445 -17.24 -3.17 11.13
CA TYR A 445 -18.02 -1.94 11.03
C TYR A 445 -19.51 -2.22 10.75
N ASN A 446 -19.82 -3.05 9.74
CA ASN A 446 -21.21 -3.36 9.38
C ASN A 446 -21.93 -4.14 10.50
N GLU A 447 -21.21 -4.88 11.34
CA GLU A 447 -21.73 -5.54 12.54
C GLU A 447 -22.00 -4.54 13.68
N THR A 448 -20.98 -3.81 14.14
CA THR A 448 -21.07 -2.83 15.23
C THR A 448 -22.12 -1.77 14.94
N CYS A 449 -22.27 -1.36 13.67
CA CYS A 449 -23.18 -0.30 13.25
C CYS A 449 -24.56 -0.79 12.78
N LEU A 450 -24.84 -2.10 12.86
CA LEU A 450 -26.14 -2.67 12.55
C LEU A 450 -27.21 -2.16 13.52
N LYS A 451 -28.32 -1.61 13.00
CA LYS A 451 -29.42 -1.08 13.81
C LYS A 451 -30.76 -1.81 13.60
N ASP A 452 -31.54 -1.86 14.67
CA ASP A 452 -32.94 -2.28 14.65
C ASP A 452 -33.85 -1.18 14.04
N SER A 453 -35.15 -1.44 13.97
CA SER A 453 -36.15 -0.46 13.53
C SER A 453 -36.46 0.65 14.54
N SER A 454 -35.89 0.61 15.75
CA SER A 454 -35.97 1.67 16.77
C SER A 454 -34.71 2.55 16.83
N GLY A 455 -33.69 2.25 16.02
CA GLY A 455 -32.42 2.97 15.96
C GLY A 455 -31.36 2.53 16.99
N LYS A 456 -31.60 1.43 17.73
CA LYS A 456 -30.65 0.83 18.67
C LYS A 456 -29.63 -0.04 17.94
N TYR A 457 -28.39 -0.03 18.40
CA TYR A 457 -27.35 -0.94 17.91
C TYR A 457 -27.70 -2.38 18.27
N CYS A 458 -27.49 -3.29 17.32
CA CYS A 458 -27.97 -4.66 17.47
C CYS A 458 -27.14 -5.51 18.42
N ASN A 459 -25.85 -5.23 18.58
CA ASN A 459 -25.04 -5.90 19.60
C ASN A 459 -25.45 -5.49 21.02
N ASP A 460 -25.83 -4.23 21.25
CA ASP A 460 -26.41 -3.75 22.52
C ASP A 460 -27.80 -4.38 22.83
N VAL A 461 -28.46 -4.98 21.84
CA VAL A 461 -29.70 -5.75 22.01
C VAL A 461 -29.38 -7.22 22.28
N ILE A 462 -28.45 -7.81 21.52
CA ILE A 462 -28.05 -9.22 21.63
C ILE A 462 -27.27 -9.50 22.92
N SER A 463 -26.49 -8.54 23.45
CA SER A 463 -25.76 -8.70 24.72
C SER A 463 -26.65 -8.84 25.95
N LYS A 464 -27.97 -8.62 25.80
CA LYS A 464 -28.98 -8.77 26.85
C LYS A 464 -29.79 -10.07 26.75
N PHE A 465 -29.46 -10.93 25.78
CA PHE A 465 -30.10 -12.23 25.61
C PHE A 465 -29.69 -13.21 26.71
N ILE A 466 -30.51 -14.24 26.95
CA ILE A 466 -30.21 -15.25 27.95
C ILE A 466 -29.06 -16.13 27.44
N SER A 467 -27.94 -16.15 28.17
CA SER A 467 -26.82 -17.05 27.89
C SER A 467 -27.28 -18.51 28.03
N VAL A 468 -27.10 -19.29 26.97
CA VAL A 468 -27.51 -20.69 26.87
C VAL A 468 -26.36 -21.57 26.40
N SER A 469 -26.26 -22.78 26.95
CA SER A 469 -25.25 -23.76 26.54
C SER A 469 -25.47 -24.39 25.16
N ASP A 470 -26.60 -24.09 24.51
CA ASP A 470 -26.94 -24.56 23.16
C ASP A 470 -27.96 -23.59 22.53
N TYR A 471 -27.73 -23.19 21.28
CA TYR A 471 -28.56 -22.20 20.57
C TYR A 471 -30.00 -22.67 20.32
N THR A 472 -30.25 -23.99 20.29
CA THR A 472 -31.61 -24.54 20.14
C THR A 472 -32.51 -24.27 21.35
N LYS A 473 -31.90 -24.03 22.52
CA LYS A 473 -32.55 -23.70 23.80
C LYS A 473 -32.85 -22.20 23.95
N MET A 474 -32.34 -21.35 23.04
CA MET A 474 -32.50 -19.90 23.14
C MET A 474 -33.98 -19.49 23.02
N PRO A 475 -34.47 -18.51 23.82
CA PRO A 475 -35.85 -18.03 23.77
C PRO A 475 -36.34 -17.70 22.35
N ARG A 476 -37.62 -18.01 22.07
CA ARG A 476 -38.21 -17.79 20.74
C ARG A 476 -38.13 -16.33 20.29
N GLU A 477 -38.30 -15.39 21.21
CA GLU A 477 -38.32 -13.95 20.92
C GLU A 477 -36.91 -13.41 20.61
N GLU A 478 -35.89 -13.91 21.32
CA GLU A 478 -34.48 -13.60 21.07
C GLU A 478 -34.02 -14.21 19.74
N MET A 479 -34.41 -15.46 19.46
CA MET A 479 -34.02 -16.19 18.25
C MET A 479 -34.75 -15.67 16.98
N CYS A 480 -35.97 -15.16 17.11
CA CYS A 480 -36.67 -14.40 16.06
C CYS A 480 -36.25 -12.92 16.00
N SER A 481 -35.37 -12.44 16.88
CA SER A 481 -35.09 -11.01 16.99
C SER A 481 -34.54 -10.46 15.68
N THR A 482 -35.13 -9.34 15.22
CA THR A 482 -34.70 -8.60 14.03
C THR A 482 -33.20 -8.34 14.03
N CYS A 483 -32.58 -8.11 15.19
CA CYS A 483 -31.15 -7.91 15.30
C CYS A 483 -30.34 -9.19 15.08
N TYR A 484 -30.74 -10.29 15.72
CA TYR A 484 -30.03 -11.57 15.64
C TYR A 484 -30.09 -12.16 14.23
N VAL A 485 -31.28 -12.13 13.61
CA VAL A 485 -31.49 -12.57 12.23
C VAL A 485 -30.73 -11.67 11.23
N LYS A 486 -30.81 -10.33 11.36
CA LYS A 486 -30.03 -9.42 10.50
C LYS A 486 -28.53 -9.62 10.67
N ARG A 487 -28.02 -9.85 11.88
CA ARG A 487 -26.60 -10.08 12.15
C ARG A 487 -26.12 -11.33 11.42
N LEU A 488 -26.81 -12.46 11.58
CA LEU A 488 -26.47 -13.70 10.87
C LEU A 488 -26.51 -13.52 9.35
N ALA A 489 -27.55 -12.88 8.81
CA ALA A 489 -27.64 -12.60 7.38
C ALA A 489 -26.54 -11.66 6.85
N MET A 490 -26.12 -10.66 7.64
CA MET A 490 -25.08 -9.69 7.28
C MET A 490 -23.67 -10.32 7.36
N MET A 491 -23.43 -11.20 8.33
CA MET A 491 -22.21 -12.01 8.38
C MET A 491 -22.17 -12.99 7.18
N GLN A 492 -23.23 -13.76 6.94
CA GLN A 492 -23.35 -14.67 5.81
C GLN A 492 -23.14 -13.97 4.44
N ALA A 493 -23.56 -12.71 4.31
CA ALA A 493 -23.35 -11.91 3.10
C ALA A 493 -21.89 -11.42 2.90
N SER A 494 -20.97 -11.68 3.82
CA SER A 494 -19.58 -11.19 3.78
C SER A 494 -18.56 -12.31 4.01
N PRO A 495 -17.70 -12.64 3.02
CA PRO A 495 -16.57 -13.57 3.20
C PRO A 495 -15.45 -13.02 4.11
N TYR A 496 -15.58 -11.77 4.57
CA TYR A 496 -14.71 -11.16 5.58
C TYR A 496 -15.31 -11.18 6.99
N SER A 497 -16.38 -11.93 7.23
CA SER A 497 -16.92 -12.13 8.58
C SER A 497 -16.36 -13.42 9.21
N ILE A 498 -16.65 -13.65 10.50
CA ILE A 498 -16.40 -14.93 11.17
C ILE A 498 -17.49 -15.99 10.84
N TYR A 499 -18.24 -15.85 9.75
CA TYR A 499 -19.33 -16.77 9.43
C TYR A 499 -18.80 -18.13 8.96
N ASP A 500 -18.92 -19.12 9.85
CA ASP A 500 -18.39 -20.47 9.71
C ASP A 500 -19.52 -21.53 9.79
N ASP A 501 -19.14 -22.79 9.77
CA ASP A 501 -19.96 -23.96 10.07
C ASP A 501 -20.87 -23.82 11.32
N TYR A 502 -20.42 -23.15 12.38
CA TYR A 502 -21.19 -22.96 13.60
C TYR A 502 -22.30 -21.92 13.39
N TYR A 503 -22.00 -20.79 12.75
CA TYR A 503 -23.01 -19.79 12.39
C TYR A 503 -23.93 -20.24 11.25
N GLU A 504 -23.48 -21.13 10.34
CA GLU A 504 -24.34 -21.83 9.38
C GLU A 504 -25.38 -22.69 10.11
N ARG A 505 -24.94 -23.60 10.99
CA ARG A 505 -25.84 -24.48 11.75
C ARG A 505 -26.86 -23.68 12.59
N GLN A 506 -26.45 -22.54 13.14
CA GLN A 506 -27.38 -21.59 13.78
C GLN A 506 -28.39 -21.01 12.78
N PHE A 507 -27.94 -20.44 11.67
CA PHE A 507 -28.83 -19.72 10.75
C PHE A 507 -29.80 -20.66 10.03
N GLN A 508 -29.33 -21.85 9.61
CA GLN A 508 -30.18 -22.92 9.05
C GLN A 508 -31.29 -23.34 10.03
N TYR A 509 -30.97 -23.52 11.31
CA TYR A 509 -31.94 -23.90 12.34
C TYR A 509 -33.04 -22.83 12.50
N ILE A 510 -32.66 -21.55 12.52
CA ILE A 510 -33.59 -20.41 12.63
C ILE A 510 -34.48 -20.31 11.39
N CYS A 511 -33.89 -20.41 10.19
CA CYS A 511 -34.61 -20.44 8.93
C CYS A 511 -35.64 -21.56 8.88
N THR A 512 -35.27 -22.77 9.28
CA THR A 512 -36.16 -23.94 9.31
C THR A 512 -37.26 -23.80 10.35
N LYS A 513 -36.93 -23.37 11.58
CA LYS A 513 -37.86 -23.27 12.72
C LYS A 513 -38.92 -22.17 12.57
N PHE A 514 -38.64 -21.15 11.74
CA PHE A 514 -39.53 -20.00 11.55
C PHE A 514 -39.95 -19.72 10.09
N GLY A 515 -39.54 -20.57 9.14
CA GLY A 515 -39.90 -20.44 7.72
C GLY A 515 -39.25 -19.24 7.01
N LEU A 516 -38.14 -18.72 7.53
CA LEU A 516 -37.42 -17.60 6.94
C LEU A 516 -36.60 -18.08 5.73
N LYS A 517 -36.66 -17.34 4.62
CA LYS A 517 -35.85 -17.61 3.43
C LYS A 517 -34.63 -16.70 3.40
N GLY A 518 -33.45 -17.30 3.27
CA GLY A 518 -32.16 -16.62 3.09
C GLY A 518 -31.13 -17.63 2.58
N ASN A 519 -29.97 -17.15 2.13
CA ASN A 519 -28.82 -18.04 1.99
C ASN A 519 -28.22 -18.29 3.39
N THR A 520 -27.65 -19.48 3.58
CA THR A 520 -27.03 -19.93 4.83
C THR A 520 -25.65 -20.56 4.61
N THR A 521 -25.24 -20.79 3.35
CA THR A 521 -23.94 -21.39 3.05
C THR A 521 -22.79 -20.53 3.54
N VAL A 522 -21.77 -21.16 4.13
CA VAL A 522 -20.48 -20.52 4.41
C VAL A 522 -19.91 -19.88 3.12
N PRO A 523 -19.49 -18.61 3.13
CA PRO A 523 -18.85 -17.98 1.98
C PRO A 523 -17.50 -18.62 1.62
N ASN A 524 -17.08 -18.49 0.36
CA ASN A 524 -15.75 -18.95 -0.07
C ASN A 524 -14.63 -18.27 0.73
N SER A 525 -13.59 -19.05 1.08
CA SER A 525 -12.37 -18.53 1.72
C SER A 525 -11.68 -17.44 0.89
N LEU A 526 -11.04 -16.51 1.59
CA LEU A 526 -10.23 -15.42 1.03
C LEU A 526 -8.72 -15.58 1.29
N THR A 527 -8.36 -16.58 2.09
CA THR A 527 -7.01 -17.13 2.23
C THR A 527 -6.91 -18.44 1.44
N PRO A 528 -5.71 -18.90 1.06
CA PRO A 528 -5.53 -20.25 0.57
C PRO A 528 -6.11 -21.28 1.55
N GLU A 529 -6.56 -22.42 1.03
CA GLU A 529 -6.57 -23.63 1.85
C GLU A 529 -5.11 -23.92 2.22
N LEU A 530 -4.84 -24.13 3.50
CA LEU A 530 -3.56 -24.67 3.91
C LEU A 530 -3.48 -26.08 3.32
N GLU A 531 -2.41 -26.37 2.56
CA GLU A 531 -2.11 -27.76 2.21
C GLU A 531 -2.05 -28.58 3.50
N ASP A 532 -2.63 -29.79 3.49
CA ASP A 532 -2.57 -30.69 4.63
C ASP A 532 -1.12 -31.18 4.80
N ILE A 533 -0.33 -30.41 5.55
CA ILE A 533 1.05 -30.72 5.93
C ILE A 533 0.99 -31.94 6.84
N SER A 534 0.88 -33.09 6.20
CA SER A 534 1.08 -34.41 6.76
C SER A 534 2.55 -34.56 7.12
N LEU A 535 2.94 -33.93 8.24
CA LEU A 535 4.12 -34.36 8.98
C LEU A 535 4.00 -35.87 9.17
N ASP A 536 5.01 -36.60 8.71
CA ASP A 536 5.04 -38.06 8.78
C ASP A 536 5.28 -38.46 10.24
N CYS A 537 4.19 -38.54 11.01
CA CYS A 537 4.20 -38.73 12.45
C CYS A 537 4.67 -40.15 12.82
N GLY A 538 5.99 -40.33 12.81
CA GLY A 538 6.68 -41.57 13.10
C GLY A 538 6.29 -42.17 14.45
N THR A 539 6.22 -43.50 14.49
CA THR A 539 5.72 -44.25 15.64
C THR A 539 6.84 -44.59 16.62
N ASP A 540 6.96 -43.84 17.71
CA ASP A 540 7.62 -44.25 18.96
C ASP A 540 7.03 -43.51 20.19
N GLU A 541 7.30 -43.99 21.39
CA GLU A 541 6.37 -43.83 22.53
C GLU A 541 6.70 -42.75 23.60
N CYS A 542 5.63 -42.20 24.18
CA CYS A 542 5.53 -41.66 25.56
C CYS A 542 6.23 -40.34 25.97
N ALA A 543 5.49 -39.24 25.73
CA ALA A 543 4.93 -38.35 26.77
C ALA A 543 5.84 -37.50 27.70
N ALA A 544 5.91 -36.20 27.38
CA ALA A 544 5.86 -35.10 28.35
C ALA A 544 5.17 -33.86 27.71
N TYR A 545 4.63 -32.96 28.55
CA TYR A 545 3.98 -31.67 28.20
C TYR A 545 2.72 -31.71 27.29
N HIS A 546 1.55 -31.47 27.90
CA HIS A 546 0.27 -31.37 27.21
C HIS A 546 0.13 -30.18 26.23
N GLN A 547 0.96 -29.13 26.35
CA GLN A 547 0.69 -27.83 25.72
C GLN A 547 1.06 -27.77 24.23
N LEU A 548 2.19 -28.37 23.79
CA LEU A 548 2.45 -28.55 22.35
C LEU A 548 1.47 -29.52 21.69
N LEU A 549 0.97 -30.49 22.47
CA LEU A 549 0.02 -31.50 22.00
C LEU A 549 -1.26 -30.86 21.46
N PHE A 550 -1.68 -29.72 22.01
CA PHE A 550 -2.78 -28.90 21.49
C PHE A 550 -2.45 -28.27 20.12
N ILE A 551 -1.27 -27.65 19.98
CA ILE A 551 -0.87 -26.94 18.75
C ILE A 551 -0.79 -27.89 17.56
N VAL A 552 -0.09 -29.02 17.71
CA VAL A 552 0.12 -30.02 16.64
C VAL A 552 -1.17 -30.80 16.31
N ASN A 553 -2.20 -30.74 17.18
CA ASN A 553 -3.47 -31.45 17.00
C ASN A 553 -4.70 -30.55 17.06
N GLN A 554 -4.59 -29.24 16.76
CA GLN A 554 -5.67 -28.26 16.95
C GLN A 554 -6.97 -28.61 16.20
N TYR A 555 -6.89 -29.35 15.10
CA TYR A 555 -8.05 -29.84 14.33
C TYR A 555 -8.64 -31.18 14.84
N ARG A 556 -7.98 -31.84 15.80
CA ARG A 556 -8.37 -33.16 16.36
C ARG A 556 -8.66 -33.13 17.86
N LEU A 557 -8.20 -32.09 18.57
CA LEU A 557 -8.50 -31.83 19.98
C LEU A 557 -9.51 -30.68 20.06
N PRO A 558 -10.77 -30.92 20.47
CA PRO A 558 -11.72 -29.85 20.73
C PRO A 558 -11.18 -28.87 21.78
N ASN A 559 -11.51 -27.58 21.63
CA ASN A 559 -11.14 -26.54 22.59
C ASN A 559 -11.53 -26.96 24.02
N CYS A 560 -10.60 -26.83 24.97
CA CYS A 560 -10.60 -27.53 26.27
C CYS A 560 -11.59 -26.96 27.31
N SER A 561 -12.87 -26.86 26.94
CA SER A 561 -13.96 -26.80 27.91
C SER A 561 -14.10 -28.13 28.66
N ALA A 562 -14.71 -28.11 29.84
CA ALA A 562 -14.72 -29.23 30.78
C ALA A 562 -15.43 -30.51 30.28
N ASP A 563 -16.17 -30.44 29.17
CA ASP A 563 -16.99 -31.51 28.61
C ASP A 563 -16.40 -32.15 27.33
N ALA A 564 -15.17 -31.78 26.94
CA ALA A 564 -14.52 -32.29 25.73
C ALA A 564 -14.02 -33.75 25.89
N VAL A 565 -14.61 -34.69 25.15
CA VAL A 565 -14.25 -36.12 25.18
C VAL A 565 -13.54 -36.54 23.89
N ILE A 566 -12.30 -37.03 24.00
CA ILE A 566 -11.53 -37.59 22.89
C ILE A 566 -12.08 -38.99 22.55
N GLY A 567 -12.45 -39.22 21.28
CA GLY A 567 -12.99 -40.50 20.82
C GLY A 567 -11.96 -41.65 20.88
N PRO A 568 -12.36 -42.88 21.25
CA PRO A 568 -11.49 -44.05 21.18
C PRO A 568 -10.95 -44.28 19.76
N GLY A 569 -9.63 -44.47 19.63
CA GLY A 569 -8.96 -44.66 18.33
C GLY A 569 -8.49 -43.37 17.65
N THR A 570 -8.69 -42.19 18.25
CA THR A 570 -8.12 -40.92 17.76
C THR A 570 -6.58 -41.02 17.70
N LYS A 571 -6.00 -40.88 16.51
CA LYS A 571 -4.55 -40.75 16.33
C LYS A 571 -4.12 -39.29 16.54
N LEU A 572 -3.30 -39.06 17.56
CA LEU A 572 -2.64 -37.79 17.85
C LEU A 572 -1.20 -37.83 17.33
N CYS A 573 -0.72 -36.74 16.75
CA CYS A 573 0.70 -36.55 16.45
C CYS A 573 1.42 -36.02 17.69
N MET A 574 2.57 -36.63 18.02
CA MET A 574 3.43 -36.22 19.12
C MET A 574 4.57 -35.34 18.58
N PRO A 575 5.02 -34.30 19.31
CA PRO A 575 6.22 -33.54 18.94
C PRO A 575 7.48 -34.41 18.92
N ALA A 576 8.48 -34.01 18.12
CA ALA A 576 9.78 -34.64 18.09
C ALA A 576 10.56 -34.43 19.40
N LYS A 577 11.58 -35.28 19.64
CA LYS A 577 12.41 -35.22 20.85
C LYS A 577 13.52 -34.16 20.71
N CYS A 578 13.32 -32.98 21.27
CA CYS A 578 14.34 -31.94 21.33
C CYS A 578 15.26 -32.11 22.54
N ASP A 579 16.57 -32.27 22.31
CA ASP A 579 17.57 -32.50 23.38
C ASP A 579 18.05 -31.21 24.11
N ARG A 580 17.53 -30.04 23.73
CA ARG A 580 17.79 -28.76 24.41
C ARG A 580 16.50 -27.96 24.62
N VAL A 581 16.10 -27.82 25.89
CA VAL A 581 14.99 -26.96 26.34
C VAL A 581 15.45 -26.03 27.46
N HIS A 582 14.81 -24.87 27.57
CA HIS A 582 15.01 -23.90 28.65
C HIS A 582 13.67 -23.53 29.29
N GLN A 583 13.69 -23.26 30.60
CA GLN A 583 12.52 -22.82 31.35
C GLN A 583 12.57 -21.29 31.54
N LEU A 584 11.68 -20.58 30.84
CA LEU A 584 11.62 -19.13 30.79
C LEU A 584 11.24 -18.51 32.16
N ARG A 585 11.97 -17.48 32.55
CA ARG A 585 11.64 -16.62 33.70
C ARG A 585 10.83 -15.40 33.27
N THR A 586 10.12 -14.78 34.21
CA THR A 586 9.25 -13.60 33.98
C THR A 586 9.97 -12.37 33.42
N GLU A 587 11.29 -12.28 33.63
CA GLU A 587 12.13 -11.16 33.17
C GLU A 587 12.93 -11.49 31.89
N GLU A 588 12.78 -12.69 31.31
CA GLU A 588 13.58 -13.14 30.16
C GLU A 588 12.86 -12.86 28.82
N ASP A 589 13.51 -12.13 27.92
CA ASP A 589 13.12 -11.98 26.51
C ASP A 589 14.13 -12.72 25.59
N CYS A 590 13.85 -12.82 24.29
CA CYS A 590 14.76 -13.48 23.34
C CYS A 590 16.17 -12.86 23.35
N HIS A 591 16.30 -11.53 23.49
CA HIS A 591 17.60 -10.87 23.51
C HIS A 591 18.41 -11.26 24.75
N LEU A 592 17.80 -11.36 25.92
CA LEU A 592 18.43 -11.84 27.16
C LEU A 592 18.79 -13.33 27.12
N LEU A 593 18.00 -14.15 26.41
CA LEU A 593 18.28 -15.57 26.20
C LEU A 593 19.43 -15.80 25.22
N GLU A 594 19.47 -15.02 24.12
CA GLU A 594 20.43 -15.18 23.02
C GLU A 594 21.78 -14.52 23.33
N SER A 595 21.78 -13.34 23.96
CA SER A 595 23.01 -12.67 24.42
C SER A 595 23.71 -13.41 25.58
N ASN A 596 23.00 -14.30 26.30
CA ASN A 596 23.61 -15.15 27.31
C ASN A 596 24.43 -16.26 26.63
N THR A 597 25.74 -16.00 26.46
CA THR A 597 26.72 -16.94 25.88
C THR A 597 26.70 -18.37 26.46
N THR A 598 26.23 -18.57 27.70
CA THR A 598 26.03 -19.90 28.30
C THR A 598 25.00 -20.74 27.56
N ASN A 599 23.98 -20.09 26.97
CA ASN A 599 22.88 -20.71 26.27
C ASN A 599 23.26 -21.20 24.87
N LYS A 600 24.39 -20.75 24.29
CA LYS A 600 24.85 -21.13 22.94
C LYS A 600 23.73 -21.01 21.90
N LEU A 601 23.31 -19.77 21.66
CA LEU A 601 22.30 -19.37 20.69
C LEU A 601 22.85 -18.20 19.88
N LEU A 602 22.32 -18.00 18.68
CA LEU A 602 22.53 -16.80 17.86
C LEU A 602 21.33 -15.84 18.00
N GLU A 603 21.48 -14.61 17.53
CA GLU A 603 20.37 -13.64 17.49
C GLU A 603 19.28 -14.13 16.54
N GLY A 604 18.05 -14.30 17.06
CA GLY A 604 16.91 -14.90 16.36
C GLY A 604 16.73 -16.41 16.53
N ASP A 605 17.64 -17.13 17.19
CA ASP A 605 17.54 -18.59 17.40
C ASP A 605 16.30 -18.99 18.20
N VAL A 606 15.96 -18.26 19.26
CA VAL A 606 14.77 -18.56 20.08
C VAL A 606 13.51 -18.40 19.25
N GLN A 607 13.48 -17.42 18.34
CA GLN A 607 12.39 -17.30 17.39
C GLN A 607 12.39 -18.46 16.37
N LEU A 608 13.57 -18.85 15.86
CA LEU A 608 13.72 -19.90 14.86
C LEU A 608 13.23 -21.27 15.38
N TYR A 609 13.67 -21.67 16.58
CA TYR A 609 13.35 -22.98 17.16
C TYR A 609 11.95 -23.06 17.79
N ASN A 610 11.19 -21.95 17.87
CA ASN A 610 9.87 -21.89 18.50
C ASN A 610 8.79 -21.28 17.58
N LYS A 611 9.04 -21.20 16.27
CA LYS A 611 8.00 -20.92 15.25
C LYS A 611 7.01 -22.10 15.15
N PRO A 612 5.72 -21.85 14.88
CA PRO A 612 5.09 -20.55 14.60
C PRO A 612 4.66 -19.78 15.87
N VAL A 613 5.00 -20.26 17.07
CA VAL A 613 4.36 -19.82 18.33
C VAL A 613 5.00 -18.55 18.91
N VAL A 614 6.32 -18.39 18.78
CA VAL A 614 7.02 -17.14 19.11
C VAL A 614 7.00 -16.21 17.89
N GLY A 615 6.39 -15.04 18.06
CA GLY A 615 6.09 -14.08 16.99
C GLY A 615 7.27 -13.23 16.55
N TYR A 616 7.00 -12.25 15.68
CA TYR A 616 8.05 -11.34 15.20
C TYR A 616 8.62 -10.49 16.34
N ASN A 617 9.95 -10.33 16.37
CA ASN A 617 10.71 -9.70 17.45
C ASN A 617 10.40 -10.25 18.87
N CYS A 618 9.89 -11.48 18.97
CA CYS A 618 9.51 -12.14 20.24
C CYS A 618 8.55 -11.35 21.16
N ILE A 619 7.79 -10.39 20.62
CA ILE A 619 6.95 -9.47 21.42
C ILE A 619 5.89 -10.17 22.28
N ASN A 620 5.52 -11.41 21.93
CA ASN A 620 4.54 -12.23 22.64
C ASN A 620 5.17 -13.26 23.61
N LEU A 621 6.49 -13.26 23.84
CA LEU A 621 7.16 -14.38 24.55
C LEU A 621 6.66 -14.57 25.99
N GLN A 622 6.31 -13.50 26.70
CA GLN A 622 5.76 -13.59 28.05
C GLN A 622 4.25 -13.91 28.05
N ASP A 623 3.46 -13.34 27.14
CA ASP A 623 2.04 -13.71 26.95
C ASP A 623 1.88 -15.18 26.53
N PHE A 624 2.84 -15.70 25.74
CA PHE A 624 2.97 -17.11 25.41
C PHE A 624 3.08 -17.99 26.67
N THR A 625 3.80 -17.57 27.72
CA THR A 625 3.87 -18.37 28.96
C THR A 625 2.51 -18.51 29.65
N ALA A 626 1.68 -17.47 29.62
CA ALA A 626 0.37 -17.46 30.25
C ALA A 626 -0.64 -18.41 29.55
N ALA A 627 -0.48 -18.64 28.25
CA ALA A 627 -1.34 -19.52 27.46
C ALA A 627 -0.77 -20.94 27.24
N TYR A 628 0.54 -21.07 27.03
CA TYR A 628 1.21 -22.28 26.55
C TYR A 628 2.34 -22.80 27.45
N GLY A 629 2.67 -22.08 28.53
CA GLY A 629 3.64 -22.50 29.54
C GLY A 629 5.08 -22.01 29.32
N ASN A 630 5.89 -22.12 30.36
CA ASN A 630 7.19 -21.46 30.49
C ASN A 630 8.37 -22.24 29.88
N ILE A 631 8.21 -22.99 28.78
CA ILE A 631 9.30 -23.79 28.20
C ILE A 631 9.45 -23.53 26.70
N ILE A 632 10.71 -23.38 26.28
CA ILE A 632 11.12 -23.07 24.91
C ILE A 632 12.31 -23.94 24.46
N TYR A 633 12.46 -24.13 23.15
CA TYR A 633 13.52 -24.92 22.53
C TYR A 633 14.78 -24.09 22.25
N PHE A 634 15.94 -24.71 22.49
CA PHE A 634 17.29 -24.15 22.34
C PHE A 634 18.11 -24.94 21.28
N GLY A 635 17.44 -25.44 20.24
CA GLY A 635 18.05 -26.14 19.11
C GLY A 635 16.98 -26.60 18.10
N PRO A 636 17.37 -26.97 16.87
CA PRO A 636 16.44 -27.37 15.81
C PRO A 636 15.83 -28.75 16.07
N GLU A 637 14.61 -28.98 15.56
CA GLU A 637 13.89 -30.26 15.66
C GLU A 637 14.52 -31.40 14.82
N PHE A 638 15.48 -31.09 13.94
CA PHE A 638 16.03 -32.01 12.94
C PHE A 638 17.56 -32.11 12.97
N GLU A 639 18.13 -32.78 13.98
CA GLU A 639 19.48 -33.37 13.89
C GLU A 639 19.43 -34.90 14.12
N GLN A 640 19.31 -35.67 13.03
CA GLN A 640 19.80 -37.04 13.06
C GLN A 640 21.33 -37.01 13.02
N ASN A 641 21.95 -37.52 14.09
CA ASN A 641 23.40 -37.63 14.26
C ASN A 641 24.11 -38.12 12.97
N ASN A 642 25.17 -37.42 12.56
CA ASN A 642 26.24 -38.07 11.81
C ASN A 642 27.63 -37.52 12.18
N THR A 643 28.22 -38.12 13.21
CA THR A 643 29.53 -37.77 13.76
C THR A 643 30.67 -38.30 12.89
N SER A 644 31.11 -37.51 11.91
CA SER A 644 32.45 -37.68 11.34
C SER A 644 33.10 -36.34 10.97
N SER A 645 34.10 -35.96 11.75
CA SER A 645 34.98 -34.84 11.41
C SER A 645 36.02 -35.28 10.39
N ASN A 646 36.16 -34.51 9.31
CA ASN A 646 37.44 -34.31 8.66
C ASN A 646 37.56 -32.84 8.27
N SER A 647 38.67 -32.22 8.69
CA SER A 647 39.01 -30.84 8.35
C SER A 647 39.54 -30.75 6.91
N THR A 648 39.79 -29.52 6.46
CA THR A 648 40.32 -29.14 5.14
C THR A 648 39.36 -29.28 3.95
N ASP A 649 38.26 -28.52 4.00
CA ASP A 649 37.92 -27.67 2.85
C ASP A 649 38.26 -26.22 3.21
N THR A 650 38.70 -25.44 2.23
CA THR A 650 39.09 -24.02 2.33
C THR A 650 38.56 -23.19 1.15
N THR A 651 37.56 -23.70 0.42
CA THR A 651 37.03 -23.05 -0.80
C THR A 651 35.75 -22.24 -0.60
N THR A 652 35.07 -22.36 0.56
CA THR A 652 33.92 -21.54 0.92
C THR A 652 34.34 -20.17 1.47
N PRO A 653 33.93 -19.04 0.85
CA PRO A 653 34.16 -17.72 1.42
C PRO A 653 33.41 -17.56 2.76
N GLN A 654 34.10 -17.06 3.78
CA GLN A 654 33.44 -16.68 5.04
C GLN A 654 32.53 -15.47 4.82
N PRO A 655 31.31 -15.42 5.40
CA PRO A 655 30.46 -14.23 5.34
C PRO A 655 31.11 -13.06 6.08
N PHE A 656 31.74 -12.14 5.33
CA PHE A 656 32.21 -10.88 5.88
C PHE A 656 31.00 -9.97 6.15
N ASN A 657 30.64 -9.81 7.43
CA ASN A 657 29.77 -8.71 7.85
C ASN A 657 30.53 -7.38 7.64
N PRO A 658 30.01 -6.43 6.83
CA PRO A 658 30.70 -5.15 6.59
C PRO A 658 30.66 -4.18 7.78
N TYR A 659 29.96 -4.51 8.88
CA TYR A 659 29.83 -3.66 10.07
C TYR A 659 30.67 -4.16 11.25
N THR A 660 31.77 -3.46 11.53
CA THR A 660 32.55 -3.66 12.76
C THR A 660 32.03 -2.77 13.88
N TYR A 661 31.42 -3.37 14.92
CA TYR A 661 30.93 -2.64 16.09
C TYR A 661 32.04 -2.29 17.12
N ASP A 662 33.26 -2.80 16.92
CA ASP A 662 34.42 -2.50 17.77
C ASP A 662 34.95 -1.08 17.56
N LYS A 663 35.14 -0.37 18.68
CA LYS A 663 35.73 0.99 18.70
C LYS A 663 37.26 0.93 18.54
N ILE A 664 37.74 0.94 17.30
CA ILE A 664 39.16 1.10 17.00
C ILE A 664 39.60 2.53 17.36
N ALA A 665 40.61 2.65 18.23
CA ALA A 665 41.20 3.95 18.59
C ALA A 665 42.02 4.52 17.42
N PRO A 666 42.05 5.86 17.21
CA PRO A 666 42.80 6.47 16.12
C PRO A 666 44.32 6.25 16.28
N PRO A 667 45.09 6.16 15.17
CA PRO A 667 46.53 5.92 15.22
C PRO A 667 47.29 6.93 16.08
N THR A 668 48.26 6.44 16.86
CA THR A 668 49.04 7.24 17.81
C THR A 668 49.82 8.35 17.08
N GLY A 669 49.38 9.60 17.26
CA GLY A 669 49.98 10.79 16.63
C GLY A 669 49.05 11.56 15.69
N ALA A 670 47.85 11.04 15.38
CA ALA A 670 46.86 11.78 14.62
C ALA A 670 46.43 13.08 15.34
N LYS A 671 46.52 14.22 14.65
CA LYS A 671 45.91 15.49 15.05
C LYS A 671 44.84 15.86 14.04
N VAL A 672 43.67 16.23 14.54
CA VAL A 672 42.55 16.76 13.74
C VAL A 672 42.79 18.26 13.50
N PRO A 673 42.50 18.79 12.29
CA PRO A 673 42.45 20.24 12.03
C PRO A 673 41.40 20.98 12.87
#